data_AF-A0AAX7UDY4-F1
#
_entry.id   AF-A0AAX7UDY4-F1
#
_cell.length_a   1.000
_cell.length_b   1.000
_cell.length_c   1.000
_cell.angle_alpha   90.00
_cell.angle_beta   90.00
_cell.angle_gamma   90.00
#
_symmetry.space_group_name_H-M   'P 1'
#
loop_
_entity.id
_entity.type
_entity.pdbx_description
1 polymer ?
#
loop_
_entity_poly.entity_id
_entity_poly.type
_entity_poly.pdbx_seq_one_letter_code
_entity_poly.pdbx_strand_id
1 'polypeptide(L)'
;RDVHYSTFDMNCENCSSCLLCSGQDVATVLRLVHNLIHEEEDEEDKPSQKMQNVGEHGQMALLGHSLAAYISMMDKEQLRKLTTRIQSDTTLWLCRLFRYENGSTCFHEDDRDGLVKVCRLVINARYEEYATEGYVVLNTRQPVIYQSASCRPGLGQHLCSQLGLPLSSLCTVPCNTLFGSQHQMDVALLEKLIKEDINAGKLPLLLIANAGTPGAGHTDKLGRLKELCDQYNMWLHVEGVNLATLALGQVTSSIMAATRSDSMTLTPGPWLGLPAVTAVTLYRHEDPALSLAAGLTSSHPVEKLRALPLWLSLQYLGHNGIVQKIKHATTLVRITNIGNMSRIYIDLASFCIVCLASSESFCAGEKEVLDAFNRWLGEELAELVPTSGIDVVELEDEATCVRFSPLLTAAVLGTREEDVESIVEKMTELVFVMSSTMSLREDFREETHKRSPSLRYINEFAWPGLGVVRYEMQANGMDEDRKKQEQEKINTELLKKLQDLDTDILFSTGPEFVTEQGCIFVGMVTDDVDVSDLVDTIAALGRDIEESGKLLQNMTEVVRKGILEAELQLQKANEEKLVEEGMLRQLPVVGSVLNWFSPIQSSIKGRTFSLAAGSLDSTEVTYSTKAQADRPSLQDTPISSSKKLPGKIVPAFHSHSLW
;
A
#
# COMPACT_ATOMS: atom_id res chain seq x y z
N ARG A 1 41.63 -47.64 1.32
CA ARG A 1 41.39 -46.22 1.68
C ARG A 1 40.14 -45.83 0.94
N ASP A 2 39.02 -46.33 1.46
CA ASP A 2 37.68 -46.10 0.96
C ASP A 2 37.25 -44.70 1.37
N VAL A 3 36.95 -43.86 0.39
CA VAL A 3 36.27 -42.58 0.62
C VAL A 3 34.87 -42.78 0.07
N HIS A 4 33.93 -42.98 0.99
CA HIS A 4 32.50 -42.95 0.73
C HIS A 4 32.13 -41.62 0.06
N TYR A 5 31.62 -41.67 -1.17
CA TYR A 5 30.79 -40.59 -1.70
C TYR A 5 29.44 -40.68 -0.99
N SER A 6 29.20 -39.76 -0.06
CA SER A 6 27.86 -39.49 0.47
C SER A 6 27.03 -38.89 -0.66
N THR A 7 26.12 -39.67 -1.22
CA THR A 7 24.93 -39.15 -1.90
C THR A 7 24.22 -38.23 -0.91
N PHE A 8 24.11 -36.95 -1.26
CA PHE A 8 23.22 -36.03 -0.60
C PHE A 8 21.78 -36.51 -0.85
N ASP A 9 21.19 -37.20 0.12
CA ASP A 9 19.75 -37.44 0.16
C ASP A 9 19.04 -36.11 0.41
N MET A 10 18.64 -35.44 -0.68
CA MET A 10 17.67 -34.35 -0.66
C MET A 10 16.25 -34.92 -0.53
N ASN A 11 15.96 -35.62 0.56
CA ASN A 11 14.58 -35.90 0.96
C ASN A 11 14.13 -34.85 1.97
N CYS A 12 13.81 -33.66 1.43
CA CYS A 12 13.07 -32.65 2.17
C CYS A 12 11.57 -32.94 1.96
N GLU A 13 11.00 -33.86 2.75
CA GLU A 13 9.59 -34.26 2.65
C GLU A 13 8.58 -33.14 3.00
N ASN A 14 9.05 -31.92 3.34
CA ASN A 14 8.20 -30.78 3.69
C ASN A 14 8.51 -29.48 2.90
N CYS A 15 9.20 -29.56 1.75
CA CYS A 15 9.34 -28.40 0.86
C CYS A 15 8.47 -28.58 -0.39
N SER A 16 7.30 -27.94 -0.39
CA SER A 16 6.39 -27.84 -1.54
C SER A 16 6.99 -27.15 -2.76
N SER A 17 8.16 -26.51 -2.64
CA SER A 17 8.80 -25.67 -3.67
C SER A 17 10.12 -26.20 -4.24
N CYS A 18 10.56 -27.43 -3.89
CA CYS A 18 11.81 -27.97 -4.43
C CYS A 18 11.60 -28.65 -5.80
N LEU A 19 12.42 -28.28 -6.79
CA LEU A 19 12.53 -29.02 -8.05
C LEU A 19 13.03 -30.44 -7.76
N LEU A 20 12.13 -31.42 -7.81
CA LEU A 20 12.47 -32.83 -7.58
C LEU A 20 13.34 -33.38 -8.72
N CYS A 21 14.27 -34.29 -8.40
CA CYS A 21 15.11 -34.98 -9.40
C CYS A 21 14.30 -35.84 -10.39
N SER A 22 13.06 -36.20 -10.07
CA SER A 22 12.15 -36.96 -10.93
C SER A 22 11.01 -36.08 -11.45
N GLY A 23 10.68 -36.23 -12.74
CA GLY A 23 9.55 -35.51 -13.34
C GLY A 23 8.21 -35.85 -12.69
N GLN A 24 7.31 -34.87 -12.65
CA GLN A 24 5.94 -35.01 -12.14
C GLN A 24 4.95 -35.24 -13.29
N ASP A 25 3.81 -35.87 -12.98
CA ASP A 25 2.73 -36.02 -13.94
C ASP A 25 2.03 -34.69 -14.24
N VAL A 26 1.39 -34.62 -15.41
CA VAL A 26 0.70 -33.41 -15.88
C VAL A 26 -0.38 -32.94 -14.90
N ALA A 27 -1.11 -33.85 -14.24
CA ALA A 27 -2.18 -33.46 -13.33
C ALA A 27 -1.62 -32.84 -12.04
N THR A 28 -0.48 -33.33 -11.56
CA THR A 28 0.25 -32.72 -10.44
C THR A 28 0.80 -31.34 -10.82
N VAL A 29 1.40 -31.20 -12.00
CA VAL A 29 1.88 -29.89 -12.49
C VAL A 29 0.73 -28.89 -12.63
N LEU A 30 -0.42 -29.30 -13.19
CA LEU A 30 -1.60 -28.44 -13.30
C LEU A 30 -2.15 -28.03 -11.93
N ARG A 31 -2.08 -28.92 -10.94
CA ARG A 31 -2.45 -28.60 -9.55
C ARG A 31 -1.49 -27.62 -8.90
N LEU A 32 -0.19 -27.75 -9.16
CA LEU A 32 0.80 -26.77 -8.71
C LEU A 32 0.56 -25.41 -9.35
N VAL A 33 0.29 -25.35 -10.65
CA VAL A 33 -0.07 -24.09 -11.32
C VAL A 33 -1.36 -23.51 -10.74
N HIS A 34 -2.37 -24.35 -10.46
CA HIS A 34 -3.60 -23.91 -9.81
C HIS A 34 -3.32 -23.32 -8.43
N ASN A 35 -2.51 -23.99 -7.60
CA ASN A 35 -2.10 -23.51 -6.29
C ASN A 35 -1.31 -22.21 -6.41
N LEU A 36 -0.35 -22.08 -7.34
CA LEU A 36 0.41 -20.84 -7.55
C LEU A 36 -0.46 -19.64 -7.97
N ILE A 37 -1.62 -19.89 -8.58
CA ILE A 37 -2.60 -18.84 -8.93
C ILE A 37 -3.47 -18.46 -7.72
N HIS A 38 -3.66 -19.37 -6.76
CA HIS A 38 -4.60 -19.25 -5.63
C HIS A 38 -3.93 -19.24 -4.26
N GLU A 39 -2.60 -19.25 -4.17
CA GLU A 39 -1.89 -19.03 -2.92
C GLU A 39 -2.17 -17.59 -2.50
N GLU A 40 -3.19 -17.47 -1.65
CA GLU A 40 -3.57 -16.29 -0.89
C GLU A 40 -2.31 -15.80 -0.18
N GLU A 41 -1.96 -14.55 -0.43
CA GLU A 41 -1.09 -13.80 0.46
C GLU A 41 -1.78 -13.85 1.84
N ASP A 42 -1.25 -14.63 2.79
CA ASP A 42 -1.59 -14.59 4.23
C ASP A 42 -1.19 -13.24 4.87
N GLU A 43 -1.06 -12.17 4.08
CA GLU A 43 -0.83 -10.80 4.50
C GLU A 43 -2.17 -10.06 4.38
N GLU A 44 -2.93 -10.08 5.46
CA GLU A 44 -3.99 -9.08 5.69
C GLU A 44 -3.36 -7.68 5.46
N ASP A 45 -4.05 -6.81 4.71
CA ASP A 45 -3.72 -5.39 4.45
C ASP A 45 -3.00 -4.98 3.15
N LYS A 46 -3.09 -5.76 2.07
CA LYS A 46 -3.00 -5.16 0.72
C LYS A 46 -4.27 -5.38 -0.08
N PRO A 47 -4.83 -4.34 -0.75
CA PRO A 47 -5.86 -4.57 -1.73
C PRO A 47 -5.22 -5.41 -2.84
N SER A 48 -5.49 -6.72 -2.79
CA SER A 48 -5.15 -7.67 -3.84
C SER A 48 -5.37 -6.97 -5.18
N GLN A 49 -4.34 -6.93 -6.03
CA GLN A 49 -4.52 -6.56 -7.43
C GLN A 49 -5.44 -7.63 -8.03
N LYS A 50 -6.76 -7.43 -7.86
CA LYS A 50 -7.80 -8.29 -8.40
C LYS A 50 -7.46 -8.47 -9.87
N MET A 51 -7.39 -9.74 -10.29
CA MET A 51 -7.14 -10.11 -11.68
C MET A 51 -7.99 -9.22 -12.57
N GLN A 52 -7.33 -8.29 -13.27
CA GLN A 52 -8.00 -7.23 -14.01
C GLN A 52 -9.00 -7.90 -14.94
N ASN A 53 -10.24 -7.39 -14.98
CA ASN A 53 -11.24 -7.94 -15.89
C ASN A 53 -10.72 -7.78 -17.32
N VAL A 54 -10.20 -8.87 -17.89
CA VAL A 54 -9.58 -8.86 -19.21
C VAL A 54 -10.72 -8.74 -20.23
N GLY A 55 -11.08 -7.49 -20.55
CA GLY A 55 -12.05 -7.20 -21.59
C GLY A 55 -11.64 -7.83 -22.93
N GLU A 56 -12.56 -7.84 -23.91
CA GLU A 56 -12.36 -8.48 -25.22
C GLU A 56 -11.04 -8.09 -25.90
N HIS A 57 -10.58 -6.86 -25.71
CA HIS A 57 -9.29 -6.37 -26.24
C HIS A 57 -8.07 -7.00 -25.57
N GLY A 58 -8.14 -7.25 -24.26
CA GLY A 58 -7.08 -7.92 -23.52
C GLY A 58 -6.98 -9.41 -23.87
N GLN A 59 -8.11 -10.03 -24.23
CA GLN A 59 -8.12 -11.41 -24.76
C GLN A 59 -7.32 -11.50 -26.07
N MET A 60 -7.35 -10.47 -26.91
CA MET A 60 -6.55 -10.43 -28.14
C MET A 60 -5.03 -10.40 -27.84
N ALA A 61 -4.61 -9.65 -26.83
CA ALA A 61 -3.21 -9.64 -26.40
C ALA A 61 -2.78 -11.01 -25.86
N LEU A 62 -3.61 -11.65 -25.04
CA LEU A 62 -3.38 -12.99 -24.50
C LEU A 62 -3.30 -14.07 -25.60
N LEU A 63 -4.21 -14.00 -26.56
CA LEU A 63 -4.17 -14.85 -27.76
C LEU A 63 -2.87 -14.62 -28.54
N GLY A 64 -2.44 -13.37 -28.66
CA GLY A 64 -1.18 -13.04 -29.33
C GLY A 64 0.05 -13.62 -28.65
N HIS A 65 0.10 -13.62 -27.32
CA HIS A 65 1.16 -14.30 -26.56
C HIS A 65 1.13 -15.81 -26.75
N SER A 66 -0.05 -16.43 -26.65
CA SER A 66 -0.24 -17.86 -26.87
C SER A 66 0.18 -18.29 -28.29
N LEU A 67 -0.19 -17.49 -29.30
CA LEU A 67 0.21 -17.69 -30.69
C LEU A 67 1.69 -17.47 -30.89
N ALA A 68 2.31 -16.48 -30.23
CA ALA A 68 3.76 -16.26 -30.31
C ALA A 68 4.52 -17.49 -29.81
N ALA A 69 4.10 -18.06 -28.67
CA ALA A 69 4.68 -19.30 -28.14
C ALA A 69 4.55 -20.45 -29.14
N TYR A 70 3.38 -20.64 -29.75
CA TYR A 70 3.17 -21.69 -30.75
C TYR A 70 3.99 -21.47 -32.04
N ILE A 71 3.96 -20.26 -32.59
CA ILE A 71 4.67 -19.87 -33.83
C ILE A 71 6.19 -19.99 -33.66
N SER A 72 6.71 -19.82 -32.44
CA SER A 72 8.14 -19.99 -32.16
C SER A 72 8.67 -21.40 -32.47
N MET A 73 7.78 -22.40 -32.56
CA MET A 73 8.11 -23.79 -32.90
C MET A 73 8.13 -24.08 -34.41
N MET A 74 7.77 -23.10 -35.25
CA MET A 74 7.80 -23.26 -36.72
C MET A 74 9.22 -23.32 -37.29
N ASP A 75 9.36 -23.71 -38.56
CA ASP A 75 10.66 -23.70 -39.23
C ASP A 75 11.23 -22.28 -39.33
N LYS A 76 12.56 -22.18 -39.30
CA LYS A 76 13.28 -20.90 -39.24
C LYS A 76 13.02 -20.00 -40.46
N GLU A 77 12.72 -20.56 -41.64
CA GLU A 77 12.51 -19.77 -42.85
C GLU A 77 11.12 -19.14 -42.87
N GLN A 78 10.08 -19.93 -42.59
CA GLN A 78 8.71 -19.44 -42.43
C GLN A 78 8.60 -18.45 -41.29
N LEU A 79 9.23 -18.75 -40.14
CA LEU A 79 9.25 -17.86 -38.99
C LEU A 79 9.90 -16.51 -39.34
N ARG A 80 11.02 -16.50 -40.08
CA ARG A 80 11.66 -15.27 -40.54
C ARG A 80 10.75 -14.46 -41.47
N LYS A 81 10.10 -15.10 -42.44
CA LYS A 81 9.16 -14.42 -43.36
C LYS A 81 7.97 -13.81 -42.62
N LEU A 82 7.39 -14.56 -41.69
CA LEU A 82 6.25 -14.12 -40.89
C LEU A 82 6.61 -12.95 -39.97
N THR A 83 7.69 -13.10 -39.19
CA THR A 83 8.13 -12.08 -38.22
C THR A 83 8.54 -10.77 -38.88
N THR A 84 9.26 -10.83 -40.00
CA THR A 84 9.62 -9.62 -40.76
C THR A 84 8.40 -8.88 -41.29
N ARG A 85 7.37 -9.60 -41.77
CA ARG A 85 6.11 -9.00 -42.22
C ARG A 85 5.34 -8.34 -41.07
N ILE A 86 5.17 -9.05 -39.95
CA ILE A 86 4.51 -8.52 -38.75
C ILE A 86 5.25 -7.26 -38.28
N GLN A 87 6.56 -7.34 -38.09
CA GLN A 87 7.36 -6.22 -37.58
C GLN A 87 7.30 -5.01 -38.52
N SER A 88 7.39 -5.23 -39.84
CA SER A 88 7.31 -4.14 -40.82
C SER A 88 5.93 -3.48 -40.83
N ASP A 89 4.86 -4.26 -40.76
CA ASP A 89 3.48 -3.75 -40.73
C ASP A 89 3.20 -2.98 -39.42
N THR A 90 3.59 -3.53 -38.27
CA THR A 90 3.50 -2.85 -36.97
C THR A 90 4.30 -1.54 -36.97
N THR A 91 5.50 -1.54 -37.54
CA THR A 91 6.33 -0.33 -37.66
C THR A 91 5.61 0.74 -38.48
N LEU A 92 5.08 0.38 -39.65
CA LEU A 92 4.35 1.32 -40.50
C LEU A 92 3.10 1.88 -39.81
N TRP A 93 2.36 1.04 -39.08
CA TRP A 93 1.21 1.46 -38.30
C TRP A 93 1.59 2.47 -37.22
N LEU A 94 2.59 2.16 -36.40
CA LEU A 94 3.03 3.03 -35.31
C LEU A 94 3.60 4.35 -35.84
N CYS A 95 4.46 4.31 -36.86
CA CYS A 95 5.00 5.51 -37.49
C CYS A 95 3.88 6.41 -38.06
N ARG A 96 2.86 5.84 -38.70
CA ARG A 96 1.70 6.62 -39.21
C ARG A 96 0.82 7.16 -38.09
N LEU A 97 0.50 6.32 -37.10
CA LEU A 97 -0.38 6.68 -35.99
C LEU A 97 0.21 7.81 -35.14
N PHE A 98 1.52 7.74 -34.84
CA PHE A 98 2.21 8.72 -34.01
C PHE A 98 2.95 9.80 -34.82
N ARG A 99 2.67 9.90 -36.13
CA ARG A 99 3.21 10.94 -37.04
C ARG A 99 4.75 10.99 -37.07
N TYR A 100 5.39 9.83 -36.91
CA TYR A 100 6.83 9.69 -36.87
C TYR A 100 7.38 9.24 -38.23
N GLU A 101 7.91 10.19 -38.99
CA GLU A 101 8.42 9.94 -40.34
C GLU A 101 9.76 9.21 -40.32
N ASN A 102 9.91 8.24 -41.24
CA ASN A 102 11.12 7.45 -41.48
C ASN A 102 11.71 6.76 -40.23
N GLY A 103 10.84 6.37 -39.29
CA GLY A 103 11.26 5.68 -38.08
C GLY A 103 11.36 4.16 -38.22
N SER A 104 12.23 3.57 -37.41
CA SER A 104 12.28 2.15 -37.10
C SER A 104 11.75 1.89 -35.70
N THR A 105 11.28 0.66 -35.41
CA THR A 105 10.79 0.26 -34.09
C THR A 105 11.71 -0.77 -33.43
N CYS A 106 11.85 -0.66 -32.12
CA CYS A 106 12.36 -1.71 -31.24
C CYS A 106 11.28 -2.06 -30.21
N PHE A 107 10.99 -3.35 -30.04
CA PHE A 107 10.01 -3.87 -29.08
C PHE A 107 10.74 -4.45 -27.87
N HIS A 108 10.31 -4.08 -26.67
CA HIS A 108 10.93 -4.48 -25.41
C HIS A 108 9.87 -4.74 -24.34
N GLU A 109 10.21 -5.60 -23.38
CA GLU A 109 9.33 -5.96 -22.26
C GLU A 109 9.42 -4.89 -21.16
N ASP A 110 10.63 -4.45 -20.84
CA ASP A 110 10.90 -3.32 -19.93
C ASP A 110 11.03 -2.02 -20.74
N ASP A 111 10.22 -1.02 -20.42
CA ASP A 111 10.15 0.25 -21.14
C ASP A 111 11.43 1.11 -21.08
N ARG A 112 12.40 0.74 -20.23
CA ARG A 112 13.73 1.36 -20.09
C ARG A 112 14.76 0.79 -21.08
N ASP A 113 14.59 -0.47 -21.49
CA ASP A 113 15.57 -1.18 -22.34
C ASP A 113 15.72 -0.53 -23.72
N GLY A 114 14.61 -0.02 -24.27
CA GLY A 114 14.65 0.73 -25.52
C GLY A 114 15.57 1.94 -25.49
N LEU A 115 15.53 2.71 -24.39
CA LEU A 115 16.41 3.87 -24.20
C LEU A 115 17.87 3.45 -24.00
N VAL A 116 18.13 2.37 -23.26
CA VAL A 116 19.50 1.79 -23.14
C VAL A 116 20.07 1.49 -24.53
N LYS A 117 19.28 0.82 -25.39
CA LYS A 117 19.69 0.47 -26.75
C LYS A 117 19.87 1.72 -27.64
N VAL A 118 19.03 2.73 -27.48
CA VAL A 118 19.25 4.04 -28.13
C VAL A 118 20.56 4.67 -27.67
N CYS A 119 20.85 4.70 -26.36
CA CYS A 119 22.13 5.21 -25.87
C CYS A 119 23.31 4.44 -26.45
N ARG A 120 23.25 3.11 -26.54
CA ARG A 120 24.28 2.29 -27.21
C ARG A 120 24.42 2.64 -28.69
N LEU A 121 23.32 2.90 -29.39
CA LEU A 121 23.34 3.37 -30.79
C LEU A 121 24.10 4.68 -30.90
N VAL A 122 23.77 5.66 -30.05
CA VAL A 122 24.41 6.99 -30.09
C VAL A 122 25.89 6.89 -29.71
N ILE A 123 26.27 6.05 -28.75
CA ILE A 123 27.67 5.80 -28.42
C ILE A 123 28.41 5.21 -29.63
N ASN A 124 27.88 4.15 -30.25
CA ASN A 124 28.50 3.54 -31.43
C ASN A 124 28.61 4.53 -32.61
N ALA A 125 27.65 5.45 -32.76
CA ALA A 125 27.65 6.44 -33.84
C ALA A 125 28.62 7.62 -33.57
N ARG A 126 28.87 7.96 -32.30
CA ARG A 126 29.70 9.12 -31.91
C ARG A 126 31.15 8.74 -31.60
N TYR A 127 31.42 7.49 -31.25
CA TYR A 127 32.74 6.97 -30.93
C TYR A 127 33.10 5.85 -31.91
N GLU A 128 33.81 6.20 -32.99
CA GLU A 128 34.11 5.29 -34.12
C GLU A 128 34.82 4.00 -33.68
N GLU A 129 35.74 4.09 -32.72
CA GLU A 129 36.53 2.95 -32.22
C GLU A 129 35.88 2.20 -31.05
N TYR A 130 34.66 2.60 -30.64
CA TYR A 130 33.99 1.97 -29.50
C TYR A 130 33.68 0.48 -29.73
N ALA A 131 33.38 0.10 -30.98
CA ALA A 131 33.13 -1.31 -31.31
C ALA A 131 34.38 -2.20 -31.15
N THR A 132 35.59 -1.64 -31.24
CA THR A 132 36.86 -2.37 -31.20
C THR A 132 37.60 -2.23 -29.88
N GLU A 133 37.66 -1.01 -29.33
CA GLU A 133 38.40 -0.68 -28.11
C GLU A 133 37.49 -0.61 -26.86
N GLY A 134 36.17 -0.65 -27.06
CA GLY A 134 35.19 -0.66 -25.99
C GLY A 134 35.27 0.58 -25.11
N TYR A 135 35.25 0.35 -23.80
CA TYR A 135 35.14 1.40 -22.79
C TYR A 135 36.30 2.41 -22.80
N VAL A 136 37.50 2.01 -23.25
CA VAL A 136 38.71 2.86 -23.21
C VAL A 136 38.52 4.16 -23.98
N VAL A 137 37.79 4.12 -25.10
CA VAL A 137 37.54 5.29 -25.97
C VAL A 137 36.74 6.38 -25.26
N LEU A 138 35.90 6.00 -24.30
CA LEU A 138 35.06 6.93 -23.54
C LEU A 138 35.87 7.81 -22.57
N ASN A 139 37.11 7.43 -22.25
CA ASN A 139 37.99 8.25 -21.41
C ASN A 139 38.55 9.47 -22.15
N THR A 140 38.64 9.42 -23.48
CA THR A 140 39.15 10.53 -24.30
C THR A 140 38.22 11.73 -24.24
N ARG A 141 36.91 11.47 -24.28
CA ARG A 141 35.84 12.44 -24.04
C ARG A 141 34.74 11.76 -23.28
N GLN A 142 34.53 12.17 -22.03
CA GLN A 142 33.49 11.57 -21.21
C GLN A 142 32.09 11.88 -21.80
N PRO A 143 31.24 10.88 -22.08
CA PRO A 143 29.89 11.13 -22.54
C PRO A 143 29.04 11.72 -21.40
N VAL A 144 28.14 12.64 -21.74
CA VAL A 144 27.16 13.23 -20.81
C VAL A 144 25.74 13.00 -21.34
N ILE A 145 24.91 12.38 -20.50
CA ILE A 145 23.47 12.17 -20.72
C ILE A 145 22.72 13.15 -19.81
N TYR A 146 21.89 13.98 -20.42
CA TYR A 146 21.08 14.97 -19.70
C TYR A 146 19.67 14.43 -19.50
N GLN A 147 19.13 14.59 -18.29
CA GLN A 147 17.75 14.22 -17.95
C GLN A 147 17.10 15.34 -17.12
N SER A 148 15.79 15.44 -17.16
CA SER A 148 15.05 16.33 -16.26
C SER A 148 15.09 15.83 -14.81
N ALA A 149 15.01 16.73 -13.83
CA ALA A 149 14.78 16.37 -12.44
C ALA A 149 13.45 15.61 -12.26
N SER A 150 12.39 16.01 -12.97
CA SER A 150 11.08 15.33 -12.95
C SER A 150 11.01 14.08 -13.84
N CYS A 151 12.15 13.44 -14.18
CA CYS A 151 12.18 12.20 -14.94
C CYS A 151 11.81 10.99 -14.06
N ARG A 152 11.66 9.81 -14.66
CA ARG A 152 11.35 8.57 -13.92
C ARG A 152 12.44 8.28 -12.87
N PRO A 153 12.08 8.05 -11.60
CA PRO A 153 13.05 7.74 -10.54
C PRO A 153 13.95 6.58 -10.92
N GLY A 154 15.26 6.73 -10.69
CA GLY A 154 16.25 5.70 -10.99
C GLY A 154 16.54 5.45 -12.47
N LEU A 155 15.90 6.15 -13.43
CA LEU A 155 16.15 5.96 -14.86
C LEU A 155 17.63 6.20 -15.21
N GLY A 156 18.17 7.36 -14.84
CA GLY A 156 19.57 7.69 -15.13
C GLY A 156 20.57 6.71 -14.48
N GLN A 157 20.28 6.23 -13.27
CA GLN A 157 21.10 5.22 -12.58
C GLN A 157 21.06 3.87 -13.31
N HIS A 158 19.87 3.45 -13.73
CA HIS A 158 19.66 2.25 -14.54
C HIS A 158 20.42 2.34 -15.88
N LEU A 159 20.31 3.47 -16.59
CA LEU A 159 21.05 3.70 -17.84
C LEU A 159 22.55 3.59 -17.63
N CYS A 160 23.10 4.25 -16.61
CA CYS A 160 24.52 4.17 -16.28
C CYS A 160 24.95 2.73 -15.98
N SER A 161 24.18 2.01 -15.17
CA SER A 161 24.45 0.60 -14.83
C SER A 161 24.42 -0.31 -16.06
N GLN A 162 23.44 -0.16 -16.95
CA GLN A 162 23.30 -1.02 -18.14
C GLN A 162 24.30 -0.70 -19.26
N LEU A 163 24.82 0.52 -19.28
CA LEU A 163 25.83 0.97 -20.25
C LEU A 163 27.26 0.85 -19.71
N GLY A 164 27.44 0.56 -18.42
CA GLY A 164 28.74 0.58 -17.76
C GLY A 164 29.33 1.99 -17.61
N LEU A 165 28.50 3.03 -17.66
CA LEU A 165 28.93 4.42 -17.52
C LEU A 165 28.97 4.84 -16.03
N PRO A 166 29.91 5.70 -15.64
CA PRO A 166 29.93 6.25 -14.28
C PRO A 166 28.78 7.23 -14.09
N LEU A 167 28.27 7.39 -12.86
CA LEU A 167 27.21 8.36 -12.56
C LEU A 167 27.60 9.82 -12.89
N SER A 168 28.90 10.13 -12.96
CA SER A 168 29.40 11.43 -13.42
C SER A 168 29.09 11.73 -14.90
N SER A 169 28.68 10.72 -15.68
CA SER A 169 28.19 10.88 -17.04
C SER A 169 26.70 11.24 -17.10
N LEU A 170 26.01 11.30 -15.95
CA LEU A 170 24.63 11.75 -15.86
C LEU A 170 24.59 13.21 -15.37
N CYS A 171 23.83 14.03 -16.06
CA CYS A 171 23.56 15.42 -15.67
C CYS A 171 22.05 15.61 -15.46
N THR A 172 21.63 15.82 -14.21
CA THR A 172 20.24 16.15 -13.89
C THR A 172 20.02 17.65 -14.04
N VAL A 173 19.08 18.03 -14.89
CA VAL A 173 18.72 19.41 -15.19
C VAL A 173 17.55 19.81 -14.29
N PRO A 174 17.67 20.90 -13.51
CA PRO A 174 16.57 21.38 -12.67
C PRO A 174 15.34 21.78 -13.48
N CYS A 175 14.17 21.67 -12.84
CA CYS A 175 12.93 22.23 -13.36
C CYS A 175 12.80 23.72 -13.03
N ASN A 176 11.98 24.44 -13.79
CA ASN A 176 11.75 25.86 -13.59
C ASN A 176 10.85 26.11 -12.36
N THR A 177 11.38 26.81 -11.35
CA THR A 177 10.71 27.07 -10.06
C THR A 177 10.14 28.48 -9.91
N LEU A 178 10.42 29.40 -10.85
CA LEU A 178 10.19 30.84 -10.62
C LEU A 178 8.93 31.41 -11.29
N PHE A 179 8.48 30.85 -12.41
CA PHE A 179 7.25 31.28 -13.12
C PHE A 179 6.73 30.17 -14.05
N GLY A 180 5.52 29.66 -13.80
CA GLY A 180 4.84 28.69 -14.66
C GLY A 180 4.72 27.28 -14.07
N SER A 181 4.70 26.26 -14.93
CA SER A 181 4.57 24.84 -14.58
C SER A 181 5.83 24.31 -13.91
N GLN A 182 5.70 23.91 -12.64
CA GLN A 182 6.80 23.62 -11.71
C GLN A 182 7.63 22.37 -12.09
N HIS A 183 7.17 21.55 -13.03
CA HIS A 183 7.84 20.31 -13.45
C HIS A 183 8.33 20.31 -14.90
N GLN A 184 8.54 21.49 -15.51
CA GLN A 184 9.19 21.61 -16.82
C GLN A 184 10.68 21.87 -16.70
N MET A 185 11.48 21.20 -17.52
CA MET A 185 12.92 21.40 -17.62
C MET A 185 13.28 22.86 -17.93
N ASP A 186 14.22 23.43 -17.17
CA ASP A 186 14.75 24.76 -17.46
C ASP A 186 15.75 24.73 -18.62
N VAL A 187 15.28 25.23 -19.76
CA VAL A 187 16.03 25.33 -21.02
C VAL A 187 17.27 26.20 -20.89
N ALA A 188 17.23 27.28 -20.10
CA ALA A 188 18.36 28.20 -19.96
C ALA A 188 19.46 27.59 -19.07
N LEU A 189 19.06 26.90 -18.00
CA LEU A 189 20.00 26.14 -17.16
C LEU A 189 20.62 24.97 -17.94
N LEU A 190 19.83 24.24 -18.74
CA LEU A 190 20.35 23.19 -19.62
C LEU A 190 21.44 23.74 -20.54
N GLU A 191 21.19 24.86 -21.23
CA GLU A 191 22.18 25.43 -22.15
C GLU A 191 23.47 25.83 -21.43
N LYS A 192 23.37 26.35 -20.21
CA LYS A 192 24.52 26.67 -19.36
C LYS A 192 25.32 25.41 -19.02
N LEU A 193 24.65 24.35 -18.56
CA LEU A 193 25.30 23.07 -18.22
C LEU A 193 26.01 22.45 -19.42
N ILE A 194 25.36 22.47 -20.60
CA ILE A 194 25.97 22.00 -21.85
C ILE A 194 27.27 22.76 -22.15
N LYS A 195 27.27 24.09 -22.04
CA LYS A 195 28.48 24.90 -22.28
C LYS A 195 29.58 24.60 -21.27
N GLU A 196 29.24 24.41 -20.00
CA GLU A 196 30.20 24.05 -18.95
C GLU A 196 30.84 22.69 -19.22
N ASP A 197 30.05 21.68 -19.60
CA ASP A 197 30.55 20.34 -19.91
C ASP A 197 31.42 20.32 -21.18
N ILE A 198 31.06 21.08 -22.21
CA ILE A 198 31.90 21.26 -23.41
C ILE A 198 33.24 21.92 -23.03
N ASN A 199 33.21 22.97 -22.21
CA ASN A 199 34.42 23.65 -21.73
C ASN A 199 35.31 22.74 -20.85
N ALA A 200 34.70 21.78 -20.14
CA ALA A 200 35.39 20.75 -19.38
C ALA A 200 35.93 19.59 -20.25
N GLY A 201 35.75 19.64 -21.58
CA GLY A 201 36.23 18.61 -22.50
C GLY A 201 35.36 17.35 -22.57
N LYS A 202 34.14 17.39 -22.02
CA LYS A 202 33.17 16.30 -22.10
C LYS A 202 32.40 16.35 -23.42
N LEU A 203 31.71 15.27 -23.77
CA LEU A 203 30.86 15.16 -24.94
C LEU A 203 29.37 15.10 -24.54
N PRO A 204 28.61 16.19 -24.76
CA PRO A 204 27.14 16.13 -24.68
C PRO A 204 26.60 15.11 -25.68
N LEU A 205 26.02 14.02 -25.18
CA LEU A 205 25.66 12.86 -25.99
C LEU A 205 24.17 12.86 -26.34
N LEU A 206 23.33 12.90 -25.30
CA LEU A 206 21.89 12.68 -25.41
C LEU A 206 21.14 13.49 -24.35
N LEU A 207 19.97 14.00 -24.73
CA LEU A 207 19.00 14.63 -23.83
C LEU A 207 17.72 13.78 -23.78
N ILE A 208 17.26 13.48 -22.57
CA ILE A 208 15.98 12.82 -22.28
C ILE A 208 14.98 13.92 -21.89
N ALA A 209 13.98 14.15 -22.73
CA ALA A 209 12.92 15.11 -22.51
C ALA A 209 11.57 14.43 -22.24
N ASN A 210 10.73 15.06 -21.43
CA ASN A 210 9.44 14.51 -21.04
C ASN A 210 8.29 15.17 -21.82
N ALA A 211 7.54 14.37 -22.57
CA ALA A 211 6.22 14.68 -23.10
C ALA A 211 5.16 14.10 -22.17
N GLY A 212 5.07 14.66 -20.96
CA GLY A 212 4.25 14.13 -19.87
C GLY A 212 5.11 13.44 -18.82
N THR A 213 5.55 14.20 -17.82
CA THR A 213 6.28 13.68 -16.66
C THR A 213 5.48 12.60 -15.94
N PRO A 214 6.12 11.56 -15.38
CA PRO A 214 5.43 10.42 -14.76
C PRO A 214 4.60 10.81 -13.53
N GLY A 215 5.06 11.82 -12.77
CA GLY A 215 4.36 12.35 -11.61
C GLY A 215 3.24 13.30 -12.01
N ALA A 216 3.60 14.45 -12.57
CA ALA A 216 2.66 15.55 -12.80
C ALA A 216 2.10 15.66 -14.23
N GLY A 217 2.62 14.90 -15.19
CA GLY A 217 2.14 14.93 -16.58
C GLY A 217 2.55 16.17 -17.38
N HIS A 218 3.43 17.04 -16.87
CA HIS A 218 3.87 18.23 -17.62
C HIS A 218 4.70 17.86 -18.85
N THR A 219 4.58 18.69 -19.88
CA THR A 219 5.34 18.56 -21.12
C THR A 219 6.44 19.60 -21.16
N ASP A 220 7.67 19.17 -21.35
CA ASP A 220 8.81 20.05 -21.57
C ASP A 220 8.64 20.90 -22.83
N LYS A 221 9.44 21.96 -22.97
CA LYS A 221 9.44 22.83 -24.16
C LYS A 221 10.16 22.14 -25.33
N LEU A 222 9.62 21.01 -25.81
CA LEU A 222 10.23 20.09 -26.78
C LEU A 222 10.75 20.79 -28.04
N GLY A 223 10.03 21.79 -28.56
CA GLY A 223 10.48 22.55 -29.73
C GLY A 223 11.80 23.29 -29.49
N ARG A 224 11.96 23.91 -28.32
CA ARG A 224 13.19 24.62 -27.94
C ARG A 224 14.31 23.64 -27.57
N LEU A 225 13.98 22.54 -26.91
CA LEU A 225 14.94 21.48 -26.63
C LEU A 225 15.50 20.86 -27.91
N LYS A 226 14.66 20.66 -28.94
CA LYS A 226 15.13 20.17 -30.25
C LYS A 226 16.09 21.16 -30.91
N GLU A 227 15.78 22.46 -30.88
CA GLU A 227 16.69 23.50 -31.41
C GLU A 227 18.06 23.46 -30.72
N LEU A 228 18.09 23.30 -29.40
CA LEU A 228 19.35 23.14 -28.65
C LEU A 228 20.08 21.85 -29.02
N CYS A 229 19.38 20.73 -29.11
CA CYS A 229 19.99 19.46 -29.51
C CYS A 229 20.59 19.54 -30.92
N ASP A 230 19.93 20.22 -31.86
CA ASP A 230 20.47 20.47 -33.20
C ASP A 230 21.73 21.35 -33.15
N GLN A 231 21.72 22.41 -32.33
CA GLN A 231 22.84 23.34 -32.19
C GLN A 231 24.09 22.68 -31.61
N TYR A 232 23.93 21.82 -30.61
CA TYR A 232 25.05 21.13 -29.93
C TYR A 232 25.28 19.71 -30.43
N ASN A 233 24.58 19.29 -31.51
CA ASN A 233 24.68 17.97 -32.12
C ASN A 233 24.44 16.82 -31.10
N MET A 234 23.42 17.00 -30.25
CA MET A 234 22.99 16.01 -29.26
C MET A 234 21.79 15.22 -29.76
N TRP A 235 21.67 13.98 -29.30
CA TRP A 235 20.49 13.17 -29.57
C TRP A 235 19.32 13.60 -28.68
N LEU A 236 18.11 13.80 -29.22
CA LEU A 236 16.90 14.04 -28.44
C LEU A 236 16.05 12.77 -28.35
N HIS A 237 15.92 12.23 -27.14
CA HIS A 237 14.93 11.21 -26.78
C HIS A 237 13.73 11.84 -26.09
N VAL A 238 12.52 11.43 -26.47
CA VAL A 238 11.28 11.91 -25.83
C VAL A 238 10.50 10.74 -25.23
N GLU A 239 10.11 10.82 -23.97
CA GLU A 239 9.25 9.84 -23.31
C GLU A 239 8.09 10.52 -22.59
N GLY A 240 7.00 9.78 -22.32
CA GLY A 240 5.90 10.29 -21.51
C GLY A 240 4.51 9.99 -22.08
N VAL A 241 3.51 10.11 -21.21
CA VAL A 241 2.13 9.73 -21.49
C VAL A 241 1.43 10.63 -22.52
N ASN A 242 1.85 11.90 -22.63
CA ASN A 242 1.24 12.84 -23.58
C ASN A 242 1.60 12.52 -25.04
N LEU A 243 2.59 11.65 -25.30
CA LEU A 243 2.85 11.11 -26.64
C LEU A 243 1.64 10.38 -27.22
N ALA A 244 0.75 9.84 -26.37
CA ALA A 244 -0.51 9.25 -26.82
C ALA A 244 -1.37 10.24 -27.63
N THR A 245 -1.33 11.55 -27.31
CA THR A 245 -2.11 12.57 -28.05
C THR A 245 -1.75 12.63 -29.54
N LEU A 246 -0.55 12.21 -29.96
CA LEU A 246 -0.13 12.26 -31.35
C LEU A 246 -1.04 11.43 -32.27
N ALA A 247 -1.69 10.40 -31.71
CA ALA A 247 -2.69 9.58 -32.40
C ALA A 247 -3.98 10.36 -32.72
N LEU A 248 -4.29 11.42 -31.98
CA LEU A 248 -5.50 12.23 -32.18
C LEU A 248 -5.38 13.10 -33.43
N GLY A 249 -6.51 13.50 -34.00
CA GLY A 249 -6.53 14.42 -35.16
C GLY A 249 -6.02 15.83 -34.83
N GLN A 250 -6.40 16.35 -33.66
CA GLN A 250 -5.96 17.64 -33.14
C GLN A 250 -4.91 17.41 -32.05
N VAL A 251 -3.72 17.97 -32.25
CA VAL A 251 -2.58 17.84 -31.33
C VAL A 251 -2.04 19.22 -31.05
N THR A 252 -1.65 19.48 -29.80
CA THR A 252 -1.04 20.74 -29.40
C THR A 252 0.33 20.93 -30.07
N SER A 253 0.72 22.18 -30.31
CA SER A 253 2.02 22.49 -30.91
C SER A 253 3.19 22.04 -30.03
N SER A 254 3.01 22.01 -28.70
CA SER A 254 4.03 21.52 -27.75
C SER A 254 4.36 20.05 -27.97
N ILE A 255 3.34 19.19 -28.14
CA ILE A 255 3.54 17.75 -28.32
C ILE A 255 3.87 17.43 -29.79
N MET A 256 3.33 18.18 -30.75
CA MET A 256 3.69 18.02 -32.17
C MET A 256 5.20 18.16 -32.40
N ALA A 257 5.93 18.90 -31.56
CA ALA A 257 7.38 18.98 -31.64
C ALA A 257 8.09 17.64 -31.34
N ALA A 258 7.46 16.71 -30.62
CA ALA A 258 7.99 15.38 -30.36
C ALA A 258 8.21 14.57 -31.65
N THR A 259 7.41 14.80 -32.71
CA THR A 259 7.60 14.11 -34.00
C THR A 259 8.93 14.43 -34.66
N ARG A 260 9.60 15.51 -34.25
CA ARG A 260 10.92 15.90 -34.72
C ARG A 260 12.06 15.29 -33.90
N SER A 261 11.80 14.57 -32.81
CA SER A 261 12.84 13.92 -32.00
C SER A 261 13.59 12.83 -32.79
N ASP A 262 14.74 12.43 -32.26
CA ASP A 262 15.58 11.39 -32.87
C ASP A 262 15.14 9.99 -32.41
N SER A 263 14.56 9.91 -31.22
CA SER A 263 13.78 8.74 -30.77
C SER A 263 12.67 9.12 -29.78
N MET A 264 11.71 8.22 -29.61
CA MET A 264 10.68 8.32 -28.57
C MET A 264 10.25 6.95 -28.05
N THR A 265 9.87 6.88 -26.78
CA THR A 265 9.36 5.65 -26.15
C THR A 265 7.85 5.72 -26.00
N LEU A 266 7.16 4.72 -26.54
CA LEU A 266 5.72 4.56 -26.52
C LEU A 266 5.32 3.37 -25.64
N THR A 267 4.31 3.56 -24.81
CA THR A 267 3.77 2.52 -23.93
C THR A 267 2.30 2.22 -24.28
N PRO A 268 2.03 1.60 -25.45
CA PRO A 268 0.67 1.38 -25.92
C PRO A 268 -0.13 0.42 -25.05
N GLY A 269 0.53 -0.47 -24.30
CA GLY A 269 -0.09 -1.38 -23.34
C GLY A 269 -0.95 -0.63 -22.32
N PRO A 270 -0.34 0.20 -21.45
CA PRO A 270 -1.07 1.04 -20.51
C PRO A 270 -2.11 1.95 -21.19
N TRP A 271 -1.77 2.62 -22.30
CA TRP A 271 -2.66 3.59 -22.95
C TRP A 271 -3.94 2.98 -23.53
N LEU A 272 -3.89 1.72 -23.94
CA LEU A 272 -5.00 1.02 -24.61
C LEU A 272 -5.65 -0.05 -23.73
N GLY A 273 -5.13 -0.26 -22.52
CA GLY A 273 -5.56 -1.31 -21.61
C GLY A 273 -5.25 -2.72 -22.12
N LEU A 274 -4.07 -2.88 -22.73
CA LEU A 274 -3.62 -4.18 -23.27
C LEU A 274 -2.64 -4.84 -22.29
N PRO A 275 -2.98 -6.00 -21.70
CA PRO A 275 -2.16 -6.66 -20.70
C PRO A 275 -0.90 -7.26 -21.32
N ALA A 276 0.22 -7.14 -20.59
CA ALA A 276 1.52 -7.75 -20.93
C ALA A 276 2.01 -7.45 -22.37
N VAL A 277 1.58 -6.36 -22.99
CA VAL A 277 2.07 -5.97 -24.32
C VAL A 277 3.38 -5.19 -24.20
N THR A 278 4.27 -5.38 -25.17
CA THR A 278 5.58 -4.74 -25.21
C THR A 278 5.51 -3.22 -25.36
N ALA A 279 6.43 -2.52 -24.70
CA ALA A 279 6.72 -1.13 -24.99
C ALA A 279 7.52 -1.02 -26.29
N VAL A 280 7.44 0.14 -26.93
CA VAL A 280 8.02 0.37 -28.26
C VAL A 280 8.85 1.63 -28.26
N THR A 281 10.11 1.53 -28.67
CA THR A 281 10.93 2.70 -28.97
C THR A 281 10.98 2.93 -30.47
N LEU A 282 10.48 4.08 -30.90
CA LEU A 282 10.67 4.61 -32.24
C LEU A 282 11.99 5.35 -32.29
N TYR A 283 12.79 5.13 -33.33
CA TYR A 283 14.08 5.80 -33.50
C TYR A 283 14.38 6.06 -34.97
N ARG A 284 15.18 7.09 -35.23
CA ARG A 284 15.71 7.41 -36.57
C ARG A 284 17.15 6.96 -36.66
N HIS A 285 17.44 6.03 -37.55
CA HIS A 285 18.82 5.73 -37.88
C HIS A 285 18.92 5.14 -39.28
N GLU A 286 19.90 5.61 -40.05
CA GLU A 286 20.07 5.18 -41.45
C GLU A 286 20.90 3.90 -41.57
N ASP A 287 21.86 3.66 -40.67
CA ASP A 287 22.70 2.46 -40.71
C ASP A 287 22.07 1.29 -39.92
N PRO A 288 21.68 0.18 -40.59
CA PRO A 288 21.16 -1.02 -39.93
C PRO A 288 22.23 -1.77 -39.12
N ALA A 289 23.51 -1.65 -39.48
CA ALA A 289 24.60 -2.33 -38.78
C ALA A 289 24.78 -1.78 -37.37
N LEU A 290 24.74 -0.45 -37.22
CA LEU A 290 24.78 0.23 -35.91
C LEU A 290 23.54 -0.09 -35.08
N SER A 291 22.37 -0.17 -35.72
CA SER A 291 21.12 -0.58 -35.04
C SER A 291 21.20 -2.02 -34.51
N LEU A 292 21.84 -2.93 -35.25
CA LEU A 292 22.08 -4.31 -34.84
C LEU A 292 23.11 -4.37 -33.71
N ALA A 293 24.22 -3.64 -33.82
CA ALA A 293 25.26 -3.55 -32.78
C ALA A 293 24.72 -2.98 -31.47
N ALA A 294 23.78 -2.04 -31.54
CA ALA A 294 23.09 -1.48 -30.39
C ALA A 294 22.03 -2.41 -29.76
N GLY A 295 21.64 -3.48 -30.46
CA GLY A 295 20.57 -4.39 -30.04
C GLY A 295 19.15 -3.87 -30.28
N LEU A 296 18.98 -2.82 -31.08
CA LEU A 296 17.66 -2.28 -31.48
C LEU A 296 16.94 -3.16 -32.50
N THR A 297 17.69 -4.00 -33.21
CA THR A 297 17.16 -5.06 -34.07
C THR A 297 17.81 -6.38 -33.70
N SER A 298 17.06 -7.47 -33.82
CA SER A 298 17.55 -8.81 -33.50
C SER A 298 17.78 -9.63 -34.76
N SER A 299 18.84 -10.44 -34.76
CA SER A 299 19.06 -11.50 -35.74
C SER A 299 18.22 -12.74 -35.43
N HIS A 300 17.76 -12.90 -34.18
CA HIS A 300 16.95 -14.02 -33.73
C HIS A 300 15.48 -13.78 -34.06
N PRO A 301 14.85 -14.63 -34.90
CA PRO A 301 13.49 -14.40 -35.35
C PRO A 301 12.46 -14.58 -34.23
N VAL A 302 12.74 -15.40 -33.21
CA VAL A 302 11.83 -15.60 -32.06
C VAL A 302 11.65 -14.29 -31.28
N GLU A 303 12.71 -13.51 -31.08
CA GLU A 303 12.62 -12.21 -30.39
C GLU A 303 11.75 -11.20 -31.13
N LYS A 304 11.62 -11.33 -32.46
CA LYS A 304 10.74 -10.47 -33.27
C LYS A 304 9.26 -10.80 -33.09
N LEU A 305 8.91 -11.97 -32.55
CA LEU A 305 7.53 -12.32 -32.20
C LEU A 305 6.99 -11.47 -31.04
N ARG A 306 7.83 -10.75 -30.31
CA ARG A 306 7.42 -9.77 -29.30
C ARG A 306 6.48 -8.69 -29.83
N ALA A 307 6.51 -8.42 -31.14
CA ALA A 307 5.60 -7.49 -31.79
C ALA A 307 4.20 -8.09 -32.07
N LEU A 308 4.04 -9.42 -32.00
CA LEU A 308 2.80 -10.11 -32.41
C LEU A 308 1.60 -9.77 -31.51
N PRO A 309 1.69 -9.78 -30.16
CA PRO A 309 0.57 -9.41 -29.31
C PRO A 309 0.07 -8.00 -29.61
N LEU A 310 0.99 -7.03 -29.71
CA LEU A 310 0.65 -5.65 -30.07
C LEU A 310 0.02 -5.57 -31.46
N TRP A 311 0.61 -6.25 -32.46
CA TRP A 311 0.11 -6.24 -33.83
C TRP A 311 -1.33 -6.76 -33.91
N LEU A 312 -1.65 -7.87 -33.26
CA LEU A 312 -3.02 -8.42 -33.22
C LEU A 312 -3.99 -7.45 -32.55
N SER A 313 -3.60 -6.85 -31.42
CA SER A 313 -4.43 -5.84 -30.75
C SER A 313 -4.65 -4.60 -31.62
N LEU A 314 -3.64 -4.12 -32.35
CA LEU A 314 -3.78 -2.99 -33.28
C LEU A 314 -4.71 -3.33 -34.45
N GLN A 315 -4.62 -4.53 -35.00
CA GLN A 315 -5.51 -5.01 -36.06
C GLN A 315 -6.97 -5.11 -35.58
N TYR A 316 -7.18 -5.59 -34.37
CA TYR A 316 -8.51 -5.72 -33.77
C TYR A 316 -9.14 -4.36 -33.43
N LEU A 317 -8.38 -3.47 -32.78
CA LEU A 317 -8.87 -2.13 -32.42
C LEU A 317 -9.08 -1.23 -33.63
N GLY A 318 -8.23 -1.38 -34.65
CA GLY A 318 -8.21 -0.47 -35.78
C GLY A 318 -7.71 0.93 -35.40
N HIS A 319 -7.48 1.78 -36.40
CA HIS A 319 -7.12 3.18 -36.18
C HIS A 319 -8.19 3.92 -35.35
N ASN A 320 -9.46 3.77 -35.72
CA ASN A 320 -10.56 4.47 -35.07
C ASN A 320 -10.74 4.05 -33.60
N GLY A 321 -10.60 2.76 -33.26
CA GLY A 321 -10.73 2.30 -31.89
C GLY A 321 -9.63 2.83 -30.97
N ILE A 322 -8.39 2.91 -31.49
CA ILE A 322 -7.27 3.52 -30.75
C ILE A 322 -7.53 5.01 -30.50
N VAL A 323 -7.90 5.75 -31.55
CA VAL A 323 -8.21 7.18 -31.44
C VAL A 323 -9.38 7.42 -30.48
N GLN A 324 -10.42 6.58 -30.52
CA GLN A 324 -11.56 6.68 -29.63
C GLN A 324 -11.19 6.46 -28.16
N LYS A 325 -10.34 5.47 -27.84
CA LYS A 325 -9.87 5.23 -26.47
C LYS A 325 -9.05 6.39 -25.92
N ILE A 326 -8.10 6.92 -26.69
CA ILE A 326 -7.28 8.06 -26.29
C ILE A 326 -8.15 9.33 -26.15
N LYS A 327 -9.12 9.51 -27.06
CA LYS A 327 -10.09 10.60 -27.00
C LYS A 327 -10.99 10.51 -25.77
N HIS A 328 -11.47 9.31 -25.43
CA HIS A 328 -12.25 9.05 -24.21
C HIS A 328 -11.49 9.48 -22.97
N ALA A 329 -10.24 9.03 -22.81
CA ALA A 329 -9.38 9.46 -21.70
C ALA A 329 -9.18 10.99 -21.65
N THR A 330 -9.03 11.63 -22.82
CA THR A 330 -8.92 13.11 -22.90
C THR A 330 -10.22 13.80 -22.46
N THR A 331 -11.38 13.22 -22.77
CA THR A 331 -12.68 13.77 -22.35
C THR A 331 -12.86 13.66 -20.84
N LEU A 332 -12.49 12.53 -20.23
CA LEU A 332 -12.59 12.34 -18.77
C LEU A 332 -11.79 13.41 -18.00
N VAL A 333 -10.57 13.74 -18.47
CA VAL A 333 -9.74 14.82 -17.90
C VAL A 333 -10.35 16.22 -18.07
N ARG A 334 -11.25 16.41 -19.04
CA ARG A 334 -11.93 17.70 -19.22
C ARG A 334 -13.13 17.87 -18.30
N ILE A 335 -13.80 16.78 -17.93
CA ILE A 335 -14.99 16.82 -17.07
C ILE A 335 -14.61 17.18 -15.63
N THR A 336 -13.51 16.61 -15.13
CA THR A 336 -12.91 16.97 -13.84
C THR A 336 -12.54 18.45 -13.71
N ASN A 337 -12.30 19.17 -14.82
CA ASN A 337 -11.93 20.59 -14.84
C ASN A 337 -13.09 21.55 -14.47
N ILE A 338 -14.31 21.04 -14.24
CA ILE A 338 -15.48 21.89 -13.98
C ILE A 338 -15.52 22.42 -12.53
N GLY A 339 -14.70 21.88 -11.62
CA GLY A 339 -14.67 22.29 -10.21
C GLY A 339 -13.32 22.84 -9.75
N ASN A 340 -13.00 24.10 -10.05
CA ASN A 340 -11.96 24.80 -9.28
C ASN A 340 -12.48 25.02 -7.85
N MET A 341 -12.20 24.06 -6.96
CA MET A 341 -12.50 24.19 -5.54
C MET A 341 -11.50 25.16 -4.90
N SER A 342 -12.01 26.10 -4.10
CA SER A 342 -11.25 27.23 -3.54
C SER A 342 -10.08 26.84 -2.62
N ARG A 343 -9.97 25.56 -2.25
CA ARG A 343 -9.00 25.02 -1.28
C ARG A 343 -8.08 23.91 -1.83
N ILE A 344 -8.23 23.56 -3.12
CA ILE A 344 -7.41 22.54 -3.78
C ILE A 344 -6.71 23.19 -4.97
N TYR A 345 -5.39 23.09 -4.99
CA TYR A 345 -4.61 23.36 -6.19
C TYR A 345 -4.69 22.14 -7.10
N ILE A 346 -5.33 22.30 -8.25
CA ILE A 346 -5.43 21.26 -9.28
C ILE A 346 -4.45 21.66 -10.39
N ASP A 347 -3.33 20.94 -10.51
CA ASP A 347 -2.47 21.07 -11.68
C ASP A 347 -2.99 20.16 -12.79
N LEU A 348 -3.35 20.80 -13.91
CA LEU A 348 -3.92 20.14 -15.07
C LEU A 348 -2.85 19.95 -16.14
N ALA A 349 -2.32 18.74 -16.19
CA ALA A 349 -1.61 18.24 -17.36
C ALA A 349 -2.56 17.50 -18.30
N SER A 350 -2.17 17.37 -19.58
CA SER A 350 -3.06 16.87 -20.65
C SER A 350 -3.70 15.49 -20.40
N PHE A 351 -3.12 14.64 -19.55
CA PHE A 351 -3.65 13.31 -19.19
C PHE A 351 -3.55 12.95 -17.70
N CYS A 352 -3.06 13.86 -16.87
CA CYS A 352 -2.80 13.61 -15.46
C CYS A 352 -3.31 14.81 -14.67
N ILE A 353 -4.07 14.53 -13.63
CA ILE A 353 -4.55 15.53 -12.69
C ILE A 353 -3.86 15.26 -11.38
N VAL A 354 -3.17 16.27 -10.88
CA VAL A 354 -2.56 16.24 -9.56
C VAL A 354 -3.34 17.21 -8.68
N CYS A 355 -3.91 16.69 -7.60
CA CYS A 355 -4.63 17.49 -6.61
C CYS A 355 -3.77 17.64 -5.35
N LEU A 356 -3.62 18.90 -4.92
CA LEU A 356 -2.96 19.30 -3.68
C LEU A 356 -3.94 20.09 -2.82
N ALA A 357 -4.18 19.64 -1.59
CA ALA A 357 -4.79 20.51 -0.58
C ALA A 357 -3.81 21.65 -0.24
N SER A 358 -4.26 22.90 -0.33
CA SER A 358 -3.43 24.09 -0.03
C SER A 358 -3.97 24.85 1.17
N SER A 359 -3.11 25.08 2.17
CA SER A 359 -3.28 26.11 3.21
C SER A 359 -2.41 27.32 2.84
N GLU A 360 -2.98 28.52 2.81
CA GLU A 360 -2.30 29.77 2.39
C GLU A 360 -1.22 30.29 3.37
N SER A 361 -0.88 29.57 4.44
CA SER A 361 0.15 29.98 5.40
C SER A 361 0.97 28.79 5.85
N PHE A 362 2.27 28.77 5.54
CA PHE A 362 3.18 27.71 5.96
C PHE A 362 3.81 28.01 7.32
N CYS A 363 3.43 27.26 8.36
CA CYS A 363 4.22 27.07 9.58
C CYS A 363 5.03 25.76 9.52
N ALA A 364 6.10 25.65 10.30
CA ALA A 364 6.93 24.44 10.35
C ALA A 364 6.13 23.24 10.89
N GLY A 365 6.11 22.11 10.16
CA GLY A 365 5.38 20.88 10.52
C GLY A 365 4.04 20.67 9.79
N GLU A 366 3.47 21.69 9.16
CA GLU A 366 2.19 21.56 8.44
C GLU A 366 2.31 20.78 7.12
N LYS A 367 3.52 20.70 6.54
CA LYS A 367 3.77 19.93 5.30
C LYS A 367 3.52 18.43 5.51
N GLU A 368 4.07 17.86 6.57
CA GLU A 368 3.92 16.44 6.91
C GLU A 368 2.46 16.07 7.22
N VAL A 369 1.74 17.00 7.86
CA VAL A 369 0.31 16.88 8.13
C VAL A 369 -0.50 16.90 6.84
N LEU A 370 -0.22 17.85 5.94
CA LEU A 370 -0.86 17.91 4.62
C LEU A 370 -0.58 16.66 3.79
N ASP A 371 0.64 16.11 3.88
CA ASP A 371 1.01 14.87 3.21
C ASP A 371 0.20 13.67 3.73
N ALA A 372 0.01 13.59 5.05
CA ALA A 372 -0.85 12.58 5.65
C ALA A 372 -2.30 12.71 5.16
N PHE A 373 -2.86 13.92 5.15
CA PHE A 373 -4.21 14.17 4.67
C PHE A 373 -4.39 13.87 3.18
N ASN A 374 -3.42 14.23 2.32
CA ASN A 374 -3.47 13.93 0.89
C ASN A 374 -3.37 12.42 0.63
N ARG A 375 -2.57 11.68 1.42
CA ARG A 375 -2.51 10.22 1.36
C ARG A 375 -3.86 9.59 1.72
N TRP A 376 -4.43 10.00 2.86
CA TRP A 376 -5.77 9.55 3.28
C TRP A 376 -6.83 9.86 2.23
N LEU A 377 -6.86 11.09 1.69
CA LEU A 377 -7.80 11.48 0.65
C LEU A 377 -7.69 10.58 -0.59
N GLY A 378 -6.47 10.25 -1.03
CA GLY A 378 -6.25 9.39 -2.19
C GLY A 378 -6.65 7.94 -1.94
N GLU A 379 -6.36 7.40 -0.75
CA GLU A 379 -6.73 6.04 -0.33
C GLU A 379 -8.26 5.89 -0.24
N GLU A 380 -8.95 6.80 0.45
CA GLU A 380 -10.42 6.82 0.55
C GLU A 380 -11.09 6.97 -0.82
N LEU A 381 -10.58 7.84 -1.70
CA LEU A 381 -11.12 8.00 -3.04
C LEU A 381 -10.94 6.73 -3.90
N ALA A 382 -9.82 6.03 -3.74
CA ALA A 382 -9.57 4.77 -4.42
C ALA A 382 -10.52 3.66 -3.95
N GLU A 383 -10.89 3.64 -2.66
CA GLU A 383 -11.86 2.71 -2.11
C GLU A 383 -13.30 3.03 -2.50
N LEU A 384 -13.70 4.31 -2.44
CA LEU A 384 -15.06 4.76 -2.77
C LEU A 384 -15.36 4.65 -4.27
N VAL A 385 -14.38 4.90 -5.13
CA VAL A 385 -14.51 4.79 -6.59
C VAL A 385 -13.38 3.92 -7.18
N PRO A 386 -13.44 2.58 -7.02
CA PRO A 386 -12.37 1.68 -7.49
C PRO A 386 -12.18 1.70 -9.02
N THR A 387 -13.21 2.08 -9.76
CA THR A 387 -13.18 2.20 -11.23
C THR A 387 -12.39 3.40 -11.72
N SER A 388 -12.01 4.34 -10.85
CA SER A 388 -11.26 5.55 -11.20
C SER A 388 -9.77 5.29 -11.46
N GLY A 389 -9.17 4.37 -10.68
CA GLY A 389 -7.72 4.19 -10.66
C GLY A 389 -6.98 5.42 -10.14
N ILE A 390 -7.55 6.11 -9.15
CA ILE A 390 -6.84 7.13 -8.38
C ILE A 390 -5.67 6.48 -7.65
N ASP A 391 -4.56 7.20 -7.58
CA ASP A 391 -3.30 6.75 -6.99
C ASP A 391 -2.66 7.89 -6.18
N VAL A 392 -1.80 7.57 -5.24
CA VAL A 392 -1.07 8.54 -4.42
C VAL A 392 0.38 8.60 -4.88
N VAL A 393 0.87 9.80 -5.19
CA VAL A 393 2.23 10.00 -5.70
C VAL A 393 2.96 11.05 -4.89
N GLU A 394 4.23 10.81 -4.60
CA GLU A 394 5.12 11.76 -3.95
C GLU A 394 5.93 12.51 -5.00
N LEU A 395 5.86 13.85 -4.98
CA LEU A 395 6.65 14.74 -5.83
C LEU A 395 7.74 15.40 -4.99
N GLU A 396 8.99 15.41 -5.49
CA GLU A 396 10.16 15.87 -4.73
C GLU A 396 10.00 17.31 -4.19
N ASP A 397 9.41 18.21 -4.97
CA ASP A 397 9.23 19.62 -4.61
C ASP A 397 7.85 19.93 -3.98
N GLU A 398 6.80 19.19 -4.39
CA GLU A 398 5.39 19.50 -4.09
C GLU A 398 4.74 18.59 -3.03
N ALA A 399 5.45 17.58 -2.50
CA ALA A 399 4.97 16.68 -1.45
C ALA A 399 3.97 15.61 -1.95
N THR A 400 3.21 14.96 -1.05
CA THR A 400 2.28 13.87 -1.39
C THR A 400 1.03 14.42 -2.07
N CYS A 401 0.67 13.86 -3.22
CA CYS A 401 -0.43 14.33 -4.06
C CYS A 401 -1.35 13.19 -4.50
N VAL A 402 -2.63 13.51 -4.73
CA VAL A 402 -3.59 12.59 -5.33
C VAL A 402 -3.51 12.70 -6.84
N ARG A 403 -3.27 11.58 -7.53
CA ARG A 403 -3.10 11.49 -8.98
C ARG A 403 -4.26 10.75 -9.62
N PHE A 404 -4.90 11.38 -10.61
CA PHE A 404 -5.85 10.73 -11.50
C PHE A 404 -5.33 10.75 -12.94
N SER A 405 -5.12 9.56 -13.52
CA SER A 405 -4.55 9.38 -14.87
C SER A 405 -5.43 8.52 -15.77
N PRO A 406 -6.53 9.06 -16.34
CA PRO A 406 -7.49 8.30 -17.15
C PRO A 406 -6.87 7.56 -18.33
N LEU A 407 -5.77 8.08 -18.90
CA LEU A 407 -5.10 7.41 -20.01
C LEU A 407 -4.49 6.06 -19.61
N LEU A 408 -4.06 5.92 -18.35
CA LEU A 408 -3.43 4.70 -17.84
C LEU A 408 -4.46 3.75 -17.24
N THR A 409 -5.59 4.26 -16.75
CA THR A 409 -6.54 3.48 -15.94
C THR A 409 -7.86 3.21 -16.66
N ALA A 410 -8.39 4.16 -17.44
CA ALA A 410 -9.76 4.07 -17.97
C ALA A 410 -9.96 2.90 -18.94
N ALA A 411 -8.96 2.57 -19.75
CA ALA A 411 -9.06 1.45 -20.68
C ALA A 411 -9.05 0.08 -19.98
N VAL A 412 -8.45 0.00 -18.78
CA VAL A 412 -8.33 -1.22 -17.98
C VAL A 412 -9.51 -1.37 -17.03
N LEU A 413 -9.86 -0.31 -16.31
CA LEU A 413 -10.91 -0.29 -15.28
C LEU A 413 -12.31 -0.02 -15.85
N GLY A 414 -12.40 0.44 -17.09
CA GLY A 414 -13.67 0.76 -17.73
C GLY A 414 -14.30 2.07 -17.26
N THR A 415 -13.49 3.01 -16.76
CA THR A 415 -13.93 4.31 -16.21
C THR A 415 -14.80 5.09 -17.20
N ARG A 416 -15.94 5.58 -16.72
CA ARG A 416 -16.93 6.37 -17.45
C ARG A 416 -17.01 7.80 -16.92
N GLU A 417 -17.81 8.61 -17.60
CA GLU A 417 -18.09 9.99 -17.18
C GLU A 417 -18.81 10.03 -15.82
N GLU A 418 -19.72 9.09 -15.57
CA GLU A 418 -20.44 8.92 -14.29
C GLU A 418 -19.48 8.65 -13.11
N ASP A 419 -18.43 7.85 -13.34
CA ASP A 419 -17.42 7.58 -12.30
C ASP A 419 -16.64 8.87 -11.97
N VAL A 420 -16.36 9.71 -12.99
CA VAL A 420 -15.67 10.99 -12.80
C VAL A 420 -16.53 11.97 -12.02
N GLU A 421 -17.83 12.03 -12.29
CA GLU A 421 -18.77 12.83 -11.50
C GLU A 421 -18.80 12.38 -10.03
N SER A 422 -18.82 11.06 -9.80
CA SER A 422 -18.74 10.47 -8.45
C SER A 422 -17.43 10.84 -7.74
N ILE A 423 -16.28 10.80 -8.43
CA ILE A 423 -14.99 11.26 -7.87
C ILE A 423 -15.08 12.71 -7.41
N VAL A 424 -15.63 13.61 -8.24
CA VAL A 424 -15.70 15.04 -7.90
C VAL A 424 -16.65 15.27 -6.71
N GLU A 425 -17.78 14.57 -6.67
CA GLU A 425 -18.72 14.62 -5.55
C GLU A 425 -18.06 14.14 -4.25
N LYS A 426 -17.46 12.95 -4.25
CA LYS A 426 -16.79 12.38 -3.07
C LYS A 426 -15.55 13.16 -2.65
N MET A 427 -14.77 13.66 -3.60
CA MET A 427 -13.63 14.53 -3.28
C MET A 427 -14.10 15.81 -2.58
N THR A 428 -15.25 16.38 -2.97
CA THR A 428 -15.82 17.57 -2.31
C THR A 428 -16.24 17.26 -0.88
N GLU A 429 -16.89 16.12 -0.64
CA GLU A 429 -17.27 15.65 0.71
C GLU A 429 -16.04 15.44 1.59
N LEU A 430 -15.03 14.70 1.11
CA LEU A 430 -13.82 14.38 1.88
C LEU A 430 -12.96 15.62 2.16
N VAL A 431 -12.87 16.56 1.21
CA VAL A 431 -12.12 17.82 1.41
C VAL A 431 -12.80 18.72 2.43
N PHE A 432 -14.12 18.66 2.54
CA PHE A 432 -14.84 19.32 3.63
C PHE A 432 -14.44 18.72 4.99
N VAL A 433 -14.52 17.40 5.15
CA VAL A 433 -14.11 16.69 6.39
C VAL A 433 -12.65 17.01 6.75
N MET A 434 -11.75 16.97 5.77
CA MET A 434 -10.34 17.33 5.93
C MET A 434 -10.16 18.77 6.42
N SER A 435 -10.86 19.72 5.81
CA SER A 435 -10.80 21.12 6.22
C SER A 435 -11.31 21.33 7.67
N SER A 436 -12.42 20.69 8.01
CA SER A 436 -13.00 20.71 9.35
C SER A 436 -12.04 20.15 10.38
N THR A 437 -11.50 18.96 10.11
CA THR A 437 -10.51 18.31 10.98
C THR A 437 -9.28 19.22 11.18
N MET A 438 -8.72 19.78 10.10
CA MET A 438 -7.57 20.69 10.19
C MET A 438 -7.84 21.91 11.08
N SER A 439 -9.03 22.51 10.99
CA SER A 439 -9.40 23.64 11.84
C SER A 439 -9.51 23.26 13.31
N LEU A 440 -10.00 22.06 13.62
CA LEU A 440 -10.25 21.58 14.98
C LEU A 440 -9.01 20.97 15.66
N ARG A 441 -7.93 20.67 14.91
CA ARG A 441 -6.68 20.09 15.48
C ARG A 441 -6.06 20.96 16.56
N GLU A 442 -6.08 22.28 16.38
CA GLU A 442 -5.55 23.22 17.37
C GLU A 442 -6.39 23.25 18.64
N ASP A 443 -7.71 23.34 18.48
CA ASP A 443 -8.66 23.29 19.61
C ASP A 443 -8.50 21.98 20.39
N PHE A 444 -8.35 20.85 19.68
CA PHE A 444 -8.15 19.54 20.31
C PHE A 444 -6.84 19.46 21.09
N ARG A 445 -5.77 20.04 20.57
CA ARG A 445 -4.49 20.13 21.28
C ARG A 445 -4.61 20.97 22.54
N GLU A 446 -5.25 22.14 22.47
CA GLU A 446 -5.47 23.01 23.62
C GLU A 446 -6.35 22.36 24.69
N GLU A 447 -7.47 21.74 24.31
CA GLU A 447 -8.37 21.03 25.24
C GLU A 447 -7.71 19.83 25.91
N THR A 448 -6.85 19.10 25.17
CA THR A 448 -6.06 18.01 25.76
C THR A 448 -5.07 18.54 26.80
N HIS A 449 -4.42 19.68 26.53
CA HIS A 449 -3.52 20.32 27.49
C HIS A 449 -4.23 20.83 28.75
N LYS A 450 -5.47 21.34 28.63
CA LYS A 450 -6.29 21.76 29.78
C LYS A 450 -6.60 20.61 30.74
N ARG A 451 -6.67 19.37 30.25
CA ARG A 451 -6.97 18.15 31.02
C ARG A 451 -5.72 17.37 31.45
N SER A 452 -4.54 17.99 31.35
CA SER A 452 -3.33 17.50 32.01
C SER A 452 -3.50 17.55 33.54
N PRO A 453 -3.16 16.49 34.31
CA PRO A 453 -2.26 15.39 33.96
C PRO A 453 -2.93 14.06 33.55
N SER A 454 -4.26 13.98 33.40
CA SER A 454 -4.92 12.71 33.01
C SER A 454 -4.74 12.33 31.54
N LEU A 455 -4.61 13.33 30.65
CA LEU A 455 -4.36 13.12 29.23
C LEU A 455 -3.11 13.87 28.81
N ARG A 456 -2.35 13.24 27.91
CA ARG A 456 -1.19 13.81 27.25
C ARG A 456 -1.41 13.79 25.74
N TYR A 457 -1.22 14.95 25.12
CA TYR A 457 -1.19 15.08 23.66
C TYR A 457 0.16 14.61 23.11
N ILE A 458 0.14 13.85 22.02
CA ILE A 458 1.33 13.39 21.30
C ILE A 458 1.33 14.05 19.93
N ASN A 459 2.42 14.77 19.63
CA ASN A 459 2.63 15.40 18.33
C ASN A 459 3.02 14.32 17.30
N GLU A 460 2.05 13.78 16.59
CA GLU A 460 2.27 12.89 15.44
C GLU A 460 1.82 13.58 14.16
N PHE A 461 2.78 13.96 13.31
CA PHE A 461 2.51 14.70 12.07
C PHE A 461 2.08 13.79 10.93
N ALA A 462 2.43 12.50 10.98
CA ALA A 462 2.06 11.52 9.95
C ALA A 462 0.61 11.00 10.05
N TRP A 463 -0.18 11.46 11.03
CA TRP A 463 -1.56 11.02 11.25
C TRP A 463 -2.59 11.94 10.55
N PRO A 464 -3.43 11.40 9.64
CA PRO A 464 -4.56 12.10 9.05
C PRO A 464 -5.78 12.04 9.96
N GLY A 465 -5.80 12.89 11.00
CA GLY A 465 -6.93 12.98 11.91
C GLY A 465 -6.81 14.12 12.92
N LEU A 466 -7.72 14.15 13.89
CA LEU A 466 -7.80 15.22 14.89
C LEU A 466 -6.58 15.26 15.81
N GLY A 467 -5.99 14.11 16.11
CA GLY A 467 -4.73 14.03 16.85
C GLY A 467 -4.54 12.72 17.61
N VAL A 468 -3.46 12.66 18.38
CA VAL A 468 -3.08 11.47 19.15
C VAL A 468 -3.05 11.81 20.63
N VAL A 469 -3.72 10.98 21.43
CA VAL A 469 -3.80 11.15 22.87
C VAL A 469 -3.37 9.89 23.60
N ARG A 470 -2.77 10.09 24.76
CA ARG A 470 -2.40 9.04 25.69
C ARG A 470 -2.98 9.36 27.06
N TYR A 471 -3.74 8.43 27.62
CA TYR A 471 -4.13 8.53 29.02
C TYR A 471 -2.90 8.26 29.90
N GLU A 472 -2.70 9.06 30.95
CA GLU A 472 -1.61 8.88 31.91
C GLU A 472 -2.19 8.55 33.30
N MET A 473 -1.81 7.38 33.82
CA MET A 473 -2.22 6.89 35.13
C MET A 473 -1.55 7.70 36.26
N GLN A 474 -2.33 8.11 37.26
CA GLN A 474 -1.87 8.95 38.37
C GLN A 474 -1.33 8.16 39.57
N ALA A 475 -0.74 6.97 39.35
CA ALA A 475 -0.26 6.12 40.44
C ALA A 475 1.19 6.43 40.83
N ASN A 476 1.38 6.80 42.11
CA ASN A 476 2.69 7.00 42.72
C ASN A 476 3.18 5.71 43.41
N GLY A 477 4.40 5.27 43.11
CA GLY A 477 5.12 4.24 43.88
C GLY A 477 5.24 2.84 43.27
N MET A 478 4.91 2.66 41.97
CA MET A 478 5.12 1.40 41.25
C MET A 478 6.45 1.38 40.50
N ASP A 479 6.96 0.16 40.23
CA ASP A 479 8.10 -0.08 39.34
C ASP A 479 7.78 0.37 37.90
N GLU A 480 8.74 0.98 37.20
CA GLU A 480 8.49 1.64 35.91
C GLU A 480 8.00 0.66 34.82
N ASP A 481 8.53 -0.56 34.81
CA ASP A 481 8.11 -1.59 33.86
C ASP A 481 6.66 -2.05 34.09
N ARG A 482 6.25 -2.19 35.36
CA ARG A 482 4.87 -2.52 35.73
C ARG A 482 3.92 -1.39 35.41
N LYS A 483 4.34 -0.15 35.67
CA LYS A 483 3.57 1.05 35.33
C LYS A 483 3.32 1.13 33.83
N LYS A 484 4.33 0.84 33.00
CA LYS A 484 4.19 0.82 31.54
C LYS A 484 3.23 -0.27 31.06
N GLN A 485 3.30 -1.47 31.63
CA GLN A 485 2.41 -2.58 31.27
C GLN A 485 0.94 -2.34 31.67
N GLU A 486 0.69 -1.78 32.86
CA GLU A 486 -0.66 -1.39 33.28
C GLU A 486 -1.19 -0.23 32.45
N GLN A 487 -0.34 0.74 32.11
CA GLN A 487 -0.70 1.87 31.25
C GLN A 487 -1.14 1.40 29.86
N GLU A 488 -0.41 0.47 29.27
CA GLU A 488 -0.74 -0.11 27.98
C GLU A 488 -2.08 -0.85 28.03
N LYS A 489 -2.30 -1.66 29.08
CA LYS A 489 -3.57 -2.36 29.29
C LYS A 489 -4.76 -1.40 29.39
N ILE A 490 -4.63 -0.30 30.14
CA ILE A 490 -5.66 0.73 30.26
C ILE A 490 -5.96 1.35 28.90
N ASN A 491 -4.92 1.72 28.13
CA ASN A 491 -5.11 2.35 26.82
C ASN A 491 -5.70 1.38 25.78
N THR A 492 -5.36 0.09 25.82
CA THR A 492 -5.99 -0.93 24.96
C THR A 492 -7.48 -1.13 25.32
N GLU A 493 -7.83 -1.15 26.61
CA GLU A 493 -9.23 -1.26 27.04
C GLU A 493 -10.03 0.01 26.74
N LEU A 494 -9.41 1.18 26.89
CA LEU A 494 -9.97 2.47 26.54
C LEU A 494 -10.27 2.55 25.04
N LEU A 495 -9.33 2.13 24.19
CA LEU A 495 -9.55 2.07 22.75
C LEU A 495 -10.74 1.19 22.39
N LYS A 496 -10.85 -0.01 22.98
CA LYS A 496 -12.00 -0.91 22.74
C LYS A 496 -13.33 -0.25 23.12
N LYS A 497 -13.39 0.40 24.28
CA LYS A 497 -14.60 1.12 24.70
C LYS A 497 -14.93 2.30 23.78
N LEU A 498 -13.93 3.01 23.28
CA LEU A 498 -14.13 4.10 22.32
C LEU A 498 -14.63 3.58 20.97
N GLN A 499 -14.13 2.42 20.52
CA GLN A 499 -14.60 1.76 19.30
C GLN A 499 -16.03 1.21 19.43
N ASP A 500 -16.46 0.87 20.65
CA ASP A 500 -17.84 0.42 20.94
C ASP A 500 -18.84 1.60 21.04
N LEU A 501 -18.37 2.84 21.09
CA LEU A 501 -19.26 4.01 21.06
C LEU A 501 -19.82 4.20 19.64
N ASP A 502 -21.14 4.43 19.56
CA ASP A 502 -21.84 4.75 18.31
C ASP A 502 -21.56 6.22 17.92
N THR A 503 -20.30 6.51 17.59
CA THR A 503 -19.83 7.80 17.09
C THR A 503 -19.26 7.63 15.70
N ASP A 504 -19.47 8.59 14.80
CA ASP A 504 -18.89 8.61 13.45
C ASP A 504 -17.36 8.81 13.43
N ILE A 505 -16.72 8.88 14.61
CA ILE A 505 -15.28 9.11 14.79
C ILE A 505 -14.57 7.76 14.88
N LEU A 506 -13.59 7.56 14.01
CA LEU A 506 -12.78 6.35 14.00
C LEU A 506 -11.63 6.44 15.02
N PHE A 507 -11.50 5.42 15.88
CA PHE A 507 -10.41 5.31 16.84
C PHE A 507 -9.52 4.10 16.52
N SER A 508 -8.21 4.30 16.48
CA SER A 508 -7.25 3.22 16.15
C SER A 508 -6.01 3.22 17.05
N THR A 509 -5.24 2.14 16.98
CA THR A 509 -3.90 2.02 17.60
C THR A 509 -2.80 2.75 16.83
N GLY A 510 -3.12 3.34 15.67
CA GLY A 510 -2.15 3.93 14.75
C GLY A 510 -1.32 2.88 13.99
N PRO A 511 -0.39 3.35 13.13
CA PRO A 511 0.45 2.47 12.32
C PRO A 511 1.42 1.62 13.17
N GLU A 512 1.85 0.46 12.64
CA GLU A 512 2.69 -0.51 13.38
C GLU A 512 4.05 0.04 13.86
N PHE A 513 4.52 1.15 13.27
CA PHE A 513 5.83 1.75 13.53
C PHE A 513 5.78 3.00 14.43
N VAL A 514 4.84 3.09 15.36
CA VAL A 514 4.74 4.23 16.28
C VAL A 514 5.79 4.10 17.40
N THR A 515 6.52 5.19 17.66
CA THR A 515 7.60 5.25 18.66
C THR A 515 7.11 5.07 20.11
N GLU A 516 5.85 5.38 20.38
CA GLU A 516 5.22 5.23 21.70
C GLU A 516 4.06 4.23 21.68
N GLN A 517 4.19 3.14 22.43
CA GLN A 517 3.12 2.14 22.60
C GLN A 517 2.00 2.65 23.51
N GLY A 518 0.76 2.26 23.17
CA GLY A 518 -0.44 2.56 23.94
C GLY A 518 -1.02 3.96 23.70
N CYS A 519 -0.94 4.45 22.46
CA CYS A 519 -1.55 5.73 22.05
C CYS A 519 -2.92 5.48 21.40
N ILE A 520 -3.81 6.46 21.52
CA ILE A 520 -5.14 6.44 20.89
C ILE A 520 -5.14 7.48 19.79
N PHE A 521 -5.32 7.01 18.56
CA PHE A 521 -5.39 7.84 17.38
C PHE A 521 -6.84 8.20 17.11
N VAL A 522 -7.13 9.50 17.10
CA VAL A 522 -8.47 10.04 16.84
C VAL A 522 -8.54 10.43 15.38
N GLY A 523 -9.45 9.80 14.63
CA GLY A 523 -9.60 9.95 13.19
C GLY A 523 -10.18 11.30 12.76
N MET A 524 -10.73 11.28 11.55
CA MET A 524 -11.31 12.45 10.89
C MET A 524 -12.61 12.88 11.55
N VAL A 525 -12.86 14.19 11.59
CA VAL A 525 -14.06 14.78 12.19
C VAL A 525 -14.63 15.91 11.33
N THR A 526 -15.93 16.13 11.46
CA THR A 526 -16.69 17.22 10.85
C THR A 526 -16.92 18.37 11.84
N ASP A 527 -17.36 19.53 11.34
CA ASP A 527 -17.53 20.78 12.13
C ASP A 527 -18.55 20.67 13.28
N ASP A 528 -19.39 19.65 13.30
CA ASP A 528 -20.42 19.42 14.31
C ASP A 528 -19.90 18.74 15.59
N VAL A 529 -18.65 18.26 15.58
CA VAL A 529 -18.05 17.61 16.75
C VAL A 529 -17.61 18.65 17.78
N ASP A 530 -18.16 18.56 19.00
CA ASP A 530 -17.66 19.33 20.14
C ASP A 530 -16.37 18.69 20.68
N VAL A 531 -15.24 19.31 20.34
CA VAL A 531 -13.90 18.89 20.74
C VAL A 531 -13.73 18.85 22.26
N SER A 532 -14.39 19.75 23.00
CA SER A 532 -14.33 19.75 24.45
C SER A 532 -15.01 18.49 24.99
N ASP A 533 -16.24 18.22 24.56
CA ASP A 533 -17.00 17.05 25.03
C ASP A 533 -16.31 15.73 24.66
N LEU A 534 -15.71 15.65 23.47
CA LEU A 534 -14.94 14.49 23.02
C LEU A 534 -13.78 14.18 23.98
N VAL A 535 -12.94 15.18 24.26
CA VAL A 535 -11.77 14.99 25.12
C VAL A 535 -12.18 14.76 26.58
N ASP A 536 -13.31 15.33 27.05
CA ASP A 536 -13.90 14.98 28.36
C ASP A 536 -14.35 13.52 28.42
N THR A 537 -14.96 13.02 27.36
CA THR A 537 -15.42 11.64 27.25
C THR A 537 -14.24 10.68 27.30
N ILE A 538 -13.17 10.95 26.55
CA ILE A 538 -11.92 10.16 26.58
C ILE A 538 -11.33 10.16 27.99
N ALA A 539 -11.24 11.33 28.65
CA ALA A 539 -10.70 11.44 30.00
C ALA A 539 -11.56 10.71 31.04
N ALA A 540 -12.89 10.78 30.93
CA ALA A 540 -13.83 10.12 31.83
C ALA A 540 -13.75 8.60 31.71
N LEU A 541 -13.78 8.06 30.48
CA LEU A 541 -13.65 6.63 30.24
C LEU A 541 -12.30 6.08 30.73
N GLY A 542 -11.21 6.83 30.53
CA GLY A 542 -9.90 6.48 31.07
C GLY A 542 -9.90 6.37 32.60
N ARG A 543 -10.51 7.34 33.29
CA ARG A 543 -10.67 7.30 34.75
C ARG A 543 -11.51 6.12 35.22
N ASP A 544 -12.63 5.85 34.55
CA ASP A 544 -13.52 4.74 34.91
C ASP A 544 -12.81 3.37 34.78
N ILE A 545 -11.97 3.21 33.75
CA ILE A 545 -11.15 1.99 33.58
C ILE A 545 -10.08 1.91 34.67
N GLU A 546 -9.41 3.01 34.99
CA GLU A 546 -8.40 3.05 36.06
C GLU A 546 -9.01 2.71 37.43
N GLU A 547 -10.17 3.29 37.77
CA GLU A 547 -10.88 3.02 39.02
C GLU A 547 -11.38 1.58 39.10
N SER A 548 -11.94 1.06 37.99
CA SER A 548 -12.36 -0.35 37.89
C SER A 548 -11.17 -1.30 38.05
N GLY A 549 -10.02 -0.96 37.46
CA GLY A 549 -8.77 -1.71 37.60
C GLY A 549 -8.27 -1.74 39.05
N LYS A 550 -8.24 -0.58 39.73
CA LYS A 550 -7.86 -0.48 41.16
C LYS A 550 -8.81 -1.29 42.05
N LEU A 551 -10.11 -1.26 41.77
CA LEU A 551 -11.11 -2.01 42.55
C LEU A 551 -10.91 -3.53 42.40
N LEU A 552 -10.66 -4.01 41.18
CA LEU A 552 -10.35 -5.41 40.92
C LEU A 552 -9.03 -5.85 41.59
N GLN A 553 -8.01 -5.00 41.60
CA GLN A 553 -6.74 -5.29 42.27
C GLN A 553 -6.91 -5.39 43.78
N ASN A 554 -7.64 -4.46 44.39
CA ASN A 554 -8.01 -4.51 45.81
C ASN A 554 -8.79 -5.78 46.15
N MET A 555 -9.79 -6.14 45.34
CA MET A 555 -10.54 -7.39 45.52
C MET A 555 -9.63 -8.62 45.40
N THR A 556 -8.72 -8.64 44.44
CA THR A 556 -7.79 -9.75 44.23
C THR A 556 -6.84 -9.91 45.41
N GLU A 557 -6.35 -8.80 45.97
CA GLU A 557 -5.49 -8.81 47.16
C GLU A 557 -6.26 -9.30 48.39
N VAL A 558 -7.49 -8.83 48.58
CA VAL A 558 -8.38 -9.28 49.66
C VAL A 558 -8.70 -10.77 49.53
N VAL A 559 -8.99 -11.26 48.32
CA VAL A 559 -9.20 -12.70 48.06
C VAL A 559 -7.94 -13.50 48.32
N ARG A 560 -6.77 -13.04 47.86
CA ARG A 560 -5.49 -13.70 48.10
C ARG A 560 -5.18 -13.81 49.59
N LYS A 561 -5.40 -12.73 50.34
CA LYS A 561 -5.25 -12.71 51.80
C LYS A 561 -6.26 -13.64 52.48
N GLY A 562 -7.51 -13.64 52.01
CA GLY A 562 -8.56 -14.55 52.46
C GLY A 562 -8.21 -16.03 52.23
N ILE A 563 -7.62 -16.38 51.09
CA ILE A 563 -7.16 -17.75 50.80
C ILE A 563 -6.03 -18.15 51.75
N LEU A 564 -5.03 -17.28 51.95
CA LEU A 564 -3.93 -17.56 52.88
C LEU A 564 -4.41 -17.72 54.32
N GLU A 565 -5.32 -16.86 54.76
CA GLU A 565 -5.94 -16.98 56.09
C GLU A 565 -6.79 -18.25 56.22
N ALA A 566 -7.49 -18.65 55.14
CA ALA A 566 -8.26 -19.90 55.12
C ALA A 566 -7.34 -21.12 55.20
N GLU A 567 -6.26 -21.15 54.42
CA GLU A 567 -5.26 -22.23 54.46
C GLU A 567 -4.62 -22.35 55.83
N LEU A 568 -4.24 -21.23 56.45
CA LEU A 568 -3.64 -21.21 57.78
C LEU A 568 -4.62 -21.72 58.85
N GLN A 569 -5.89 -21.30 58.79
CA GLN A 569 -6.92 -21.80 59.71
C GLN A 569 -7.24 -23.28 59.48
N LEU A 570 -7.23 -23.75 58.23
CA LEU A 570 -7.42 -25.16 57.90
C LEU A 570 -6.24 -26.01 58.39
N GLN A 571 -5.00 -25.53 58.24
CA GLN A 571 -3.81 -26.19 58.80
C GLN A 571 -3.89 -26.27 60.32
N LYS A 572 -4.20 -25.15 61.00
CA LYS A 572 -4.35 -25.13 62.45
C LYS A 572 -5.46 -26.06 62.95
N ALA A 573 -6.61 -26.08 62.27
CA ALA A 573 -7.70 -26.99 62.61
C ALA A 573 -7.36 -28.46 62.34
N ASN A 574 -6.52 -28.74 61.32
CA ASN A 574 -6.02 -30.09 61.06
C ASN A 574 -4.99 -30.53 62.12
N GLU A 575 -4.12 -29.62 62.57
CA GLU A 575 -3.22 -29.86 63.71
C GLU A 575 -3.99 -30.09 65.02
N GLU A 576 -5.01 -29.27 65.33
CA GLU A 576 -5.89 -29.47 66.49
C GLU A 576 -6.63 -30.81 66.40
N LYS A 577 -7.12 -31.20 65.22
CA LYS A 577 -7.73 -32.52 64.99
C LYS A 577 -6.72 -33.65 65.21
N LEU A 578 -5.48 -33.51 64.74
CA LEU A 578 -4.42 -34.49 65.00
C LEU A 578 -4.06 -34.58 66.50
N VAL A 579 -4.16 -33.47 67.24
CA VAL A 579 -3.95 -33.43 68.70
C VAL A 579 -5.13 -34.07 69.45
N GLU A 580 -6.37 -33.78 69.07
CA GLU A 580 -7.57 -34.40 69.65
C GLU A 580 -7.63 -35.91 69.35
N GLU A 581 -7.34 -36.32 68.12
CA GLU A 581 -7.27 -37.74 67.73
C GLU A 581 -6.01 -38.43 68.31
N GLY A 582 -4.94 -37.69 68.53
CA GLY A 582 -3.62 -38.16 68.98
C GLY A 582 -3.50 -38.46 70.48
N MET A 583 -4.34 -37.89 71.34
CA MET A 583 -4.31 -38.19 72.78
C MET A 583 -5.08 -39.44 73.18
N LEU A 584 -6.08 -39.87 72.40
CA LEU A 584 -6.97 -41.00 72.73
C LEU A 584 -6.69 -42.31 71.96
N ARG A 585 -5.82 -42.29 70.93
CA ARG A 585 -5.56 -43.46 70.06
C ARG A 585 -4.16 -44.05 70.11
N GLN A 586 -3.25 -43.53 70.95
CA GLN A 586 -1.90 -44.12 71.12
C GLN A 586 -1.84 -45.34 72.07
N LEU A 587 -2.98 -45.86 72.56
CA LEU A 587 -3.03 -47.13 73.28
C LEU A 587 -3.38 -48.28 72.32
N PRO A 588 -2.44 -49.22 72.04
CA PRO A 588 -2.50 -50.16 70.92
C PRO A 588 -3.61 -51.22 70.99
N VAL A 589 -4.42 -51.24 72.06
CA VAL A 589 -5.50 -52.23 72.26
C VAL A 589 -6.89 -51.61 72.16
N VAL A 590 -7.05 -50.29 72.32
CA VAL A 590 -8.39 -49.65 72.35
C VAL A 590 -8.74 -48.91 71.04
N GLY A 591 -7.76 -48.68 70.15
CA GLY A 591 -7.99 -48.01 68.87
C GLY A 591 -8.86 -48.79 67.88
N SER A 592 -8.81 -50.14 67.92
CA SER A 592 -9.58 -51.00 67.01
C SER A 592 -11.07 -51.11 67.39
N VAL A 593 -11.38 -51.11 68.70
CA VAL A 593 -12.76 -51.25 69.18
C VAL A 593 -13.53 -49.92 69.12
N LEU A 594 -12.86 -48.79 69.38
CA LEU A 594 -13.48 -47.46 69.31
C LEU A 594 -13.83 -47.01 67.89
N ASN A 595 -13.08 -47.45 66.88
CA ASN A 595 -13.40 -47.19 65.47
C ASN A 595 -14.65 -47.93 64.97
N TRP A 596 -15.03 -49.03 65.62
CA TRP A 596 -16.20 -49.83 65.21
C TRP A 596 -17.50 -49.31 65.83
N PHE A 597 -17.46 -48.79 67.07
CA PHE A 597 -18.63 -48.21 67.74
C PHE A 597 -18.91 -46.74 67.35
N SER A 598 -17.96 -46.05 66.70
CA SER A 598 -18.17 -44.71 66.15
C SER A 598 -17.41 -44.53 64.83
N PRO A 599 -18.08 -44.75 63.67
CA PRO A 599 -17.47 -44.47 62.37
C PRO A 599 -17.26 -42.96 62.25
N ILE A 600 -16.07 -42.56 61.77
CA ILE A 600 -15.73 -41.15 61.56
C ILE A 600 -16.67 -40.60 60.48
N GLN A 601 -17.67 -39.82 60.88
CA GLN A 601 -18.27 -38.86 59.96
C GLN A 601 -17.25 -37.76 59.77
N SER A 602 -16.38 -37.90 58.77
CA SER A 602 -15.54 -36.79 58.33
C SER A 602 -16.46 -35.78 57.66
N SER A 603 -17.04 -34.84 58.41
CA SER A 603 -17.53 -33.63 57.78
C SER A 603 -16.31 -32.93 57.19
N ILE A 604 -16.31 -32.74 55.87
CA ILE A 604 -15.30 -31.92 55.21
C ILE A 604 -15.56 -30.50 55.69
N LYS A 605 -14.78 -30.02 56.67
CA LYS A 605 -14.86 -28.64 57.14
C LYS A 605 -14.26 -27.73 56.07
N GLY A 606 -15.12 -27.15 55.24
CA GLY A 606 -14.74 -26.11 54.30
C GLY A 606 -14.87 -24.71 54.93
N ARG A 607 -14.26 -23.74 54.27
CA ARG A 607 -14.48 -22.31 54.54
C ARG A 607 -15.00 -21.67 53.26
N THR A 608 -15.97 -20.78 53.38
CA THR A 608 -16.44 -19.94 52.28
C THR A 608 -15.97 -18.53 52.55
N PHE A 609 -15.31 -17.91 51.58
CA PHE A 609 -14.91 -16.52 51.68
C PHE A 609 -16.03 -15.61 51.16
N SER A 610 -16.52 -14.70 52.00
CA SER A 610 -17.56 -13.75 51.61
C SER A 610 -16.93 -12.46 51.10
N LEU A 611 -17.00 -12.24 49.78
CA LEU A 611 -16.43 -11.06 49.12
C LEU A 611 -17.00 -9.73 49.65
N ALA A 612 -18.26 -9.70 50.07
CA ALA A 612 -18.93 -8.50 50.56
C ALA A 612 -18.58 -8.16 52.02
N ALA A 613 -18.32 -9.19 52.85
CA ALA A 613 -18.00 -9.01 54.27
C ALA A 613 -16.49 -9.00 54.55
N GLY A 614 -15.66 -9.45 53.59
CA GLY A 614 -14.22 -9.60 53.77
C GLY A 614 -13.82 -10.64 54.82
N SER A 615 -14.74 -11.55 55.18
CA SER A 615 -14.57 -12.52 56.27
C SER A 615 -14.69 -13.97 55.77
N LEU A 616 -14.01 -14.86 56.49
CA LEU A 616 -14.07 -16.31 56.29
C LEU A 616 -15.17 -16.92 57.15
N ASP A 617 -16.20 -17.46 56.51
CA ASP A 617 -17.30 -18.14 57.19
C ASP A 617 -17.15 -19.66 57.09
N SER A 618 -17.68 -20.39 58.06
CA SER A 618 -17.70 -21.86 58.04
C SER A 618 -18.71 -22.38 57.02
N THR A 619 -18.32 -23.33 56.16
CA THR A 619 -19.27 -23.95 55.21
C THR A 619 -20.33 -24.82 55.89
N GLU A 620 -20.16 -25.16 57.18
CA GLU A 620 -21.06 -26.05 57.91
C GLU A 620 -22.51 -25.54 57.91
N VAL A 621 -22.70 -24.21 58.00
CA VAL A 621 -24.02 -23.56 57.99
C VAL A 621 -24.71 -23.70 56.62
N THR A 622 -23.93 -23.65 55.53
CA THR A 622 -24.45 -23.77 54.16
C THR A 622 -24.89 -25.21 53.86
N TYR A 623 -24.13 -26.20 54.32
CA TYR A 623 -24.49 -27.61 54.19
C TYR A 623 -25.66 -28.02 55.09
N SER A 624 -25.74 -27.49 56.32
CA SER A 624 -26.85 -27.78 57.23
C SER A 624 -28.19 -27.24 56.72
N THR A 625 -28.18 -26.07 56.07
CA THR A 625 -29.40 -25.44 55.54
C THR A 625 -29.92 -26.15 54.28
N LYS A 626 -29.04 -26.62 53.40
CA LYS A 626 -29.43 -27.44 52.23
C LYS A 626 -29.95 -28.83 52.61
N ALA A 627 -29.44 -29.42 53.69
CA ALA A 627 -29.93 -30.72 54.18
C ALA A 627 -31.35 -30.66 54.78
N GLN A 628 -31.87 -29.48 55.10
CA GLN A 628 -33.21 -29.27 55.68
C GLN A 628 -34.30 -28.86 54.66
N ALA A 629 -33.95 -28.67 53.38
CA ALA A 629 -34.86 -28.12 52.37
C ALA A 629 -35.78 -29.15 51.67
N ASP A 630 -35.77 -30.43 52.08
CA ASP A 630 -36.67 -31.47 51.57
C ASP A 630 -37.86 -31.73 52.53
N ARG A 631 -38.85 -30.83 52.57
CA ARG A 631 -40.29 -31.11 52.86
C ARG A 631 -41.19 -29.86 52.70
N PRO A 632 -42.48 -29.99 52.32
CA PRO A 632 -43.23 -28.92 51.64
C PRO A 632 -44.13 -28.01 52.52
N SER A 633 -44.33 -26.78 52.00
CA SER A 633 -45.46 -25.82 52.12
C SER A 633 -45.69 -25.00 53.42
N LEU A 634 -45.76 -23.65 53.31
CA LEU A 634 -46.99 -22.83 53.10
C LEU A 634 -46.64 -21.33 52.91
N GLN A 635 -47.51 -20.61 52.19
CA GLN A 635 -47.32 -19.29 51.55
C GLN A 635 -47.45 -18.08 52.50
N ASP A 636 -46.89 -16.92 52.12
CA ASP A 636 -47.71 -15.76 51.72
C ASP A 636 -46.89 -14.61 51.11
N THR A 637 -47.46 -14.03 50.05
CA THR A 637 -47.01 -12.82 49.31
C THR A 637 -47.85 -11.62 49.77
N PRO A 638 -47.42 -10.40 49.45
CA PRO A 638 -48.38 -9.39 49.00
C PRO A 638 -48.09 -8.92 47.57
N ILE A 639 -49.19 -8.58 46.91
CA ILE A 639 -49.40 -8.33 45.48
C ILE A 639 -49.30 -6.83 45.15
N SER A 640 -48.77 -6.48 43.97
CA SER A 640 -49.24 -5.43 43.03
C SER A 640 -48.12 -5.12 42.01
N SER A 641 -48.29 -5.03 40.69
CA SER A 641 -49.41 -5.22 39.77
C SER A 641 -48.87 -5.32 38.33
N SER A 642 -49.36 -6.26 37.52
CA SER A 642 -49.26 -6.17 36.06
C SER A 642 -50.38 -6.99 35.40
N LYS A 643 -51.24 -6.33 34.63
CA LYS A 643 -52.24 -6.97 33.76
C LYS A 643 -51.60 -7.29 32.39
N LYS A 644 -51.77 -8.56 32.01
CA LYS A 644 -51.64 -9.29 30.72
C LYS A 644 -51.86 -8.47 29.41
N LEU A 645 -50.92 -8.56 28.43
CA LEU A 645 -50.87 -9.40 27.17
C LEU A 645 -51.43 -8.67 25.91
N PRO A 646 -51.17 -9.11 24.64
CA PRO A 646 -50.19 -10.07 24.07
C PRO A 646 -49.53 -9.62 22.72
N GLY A 647 -48.51 -10.34 22.21
CA GLY A 647 -48.12 -10.21 20.79
C GLY A 647 -46.82 -10.88 20.32
N LYS A 648 -46.89 -12.20 20.08
CA LYS A 648 -46.18 -13.05 19.07
C LYS A 648 -44.71 -12.73 18.68
N ILE A 649 -43.76 -13.63 19.04
CA ILE A 649 -43.16 -14.73 18.24
C ILE A 649 -42.15 -14.27 17.16
N VAL A 650 -40.87 -14.57 17.41
CA VAL A 650 -39.81 -14.82 16.41
C VAL A 650 -39.10 -16.13 16.82
N PRO A 651 -38.77 -17.04 15.88
CA PRO A 651 -38.39 -18.42 16.20
C PRO A 651 -36.88 -18.61 16.45
N ALA A 652 -36.60 -19.75 17.10
CA ALA A 652 -35.31 -20.28 17.52
C ALA A 652 -34.38 -20.73 16.37
N PHE A 653 -33.08 -20.81 16.64
CA PHE A 653 -32.23 -21.92 16.19
C PHE A 653 -31.11 -22.25 17.18
N HIS A 654 -30.76 -23.53 17.20
CA HIS A 654 -30.06 -24.29 18.24
C HIS A 654 -28.54 -24.04 18.34
N SER A 655 -28.08 -24.09 19.59
CA SER A 655 -26.72 -24.45 19.99
C SER A 655 -26.48 -25.96 19.84
N HIS A 656 -25.36 -26.34 19.22
CA HIS A 656 -24.76 -27.66 19.42
C HIS A 656 -23.32 -27.51 19.93
N SER A 657 -23.08 -28.21 21.03
CA SER A 657 -21.82 -28.47 21.72
C SER A 657 -20.84 -29.28 20.86
N LEU A 658 -19.56 -28.91 20.91
CA LEU A 658 -18.43 -29.76 20.50
C LEU A 658 -17.67 -30.24 21.74
N TRP A 659 -17.46 -31.55 21.77
CA TRP A 659 -16.28 -32.18 22.33
C TRP A 659 -15.21 -32.23 21.24
#